data_AF-A0A957WTB3-F1
#
_entry.id   AF-A0A957WTB3-F1
#
_cell.length_a   1.000
_cell.length_b   1.000
_cell.length_c   1.000
_cell.angle_alpha   90.00
_cell.angle_beta   90.00
_cell.angle_gamma   90.00
#
_symmetry.space_group_name_H-M   'P 1'
#
loop_
_entity.id
_entity.type
_entity.pdbx_description
1 polymer ?
#
loop_
_entity_poly.entity_id
_entity_poly.type
_entity_poly.pdbx_seq_one_letter_code
_entity_poly.pdbx_strand_id
1 'polypeptide(L)'
;MTTDREAYLEVSVKTANNLKSIAESQALRDLSRLSLPEIDNVVNQVAQVVPAGNVPGVILNGLARLPGSRPPAKTVKRDINLLFKGVGQALDKAMYGAFFAGPAAVIWGYQNLLKLAGKDPDQAFPDGTWQFYVDYAMREDWARHANETHGFETDLQRHQIQLAESDRATAWVMAAVTCLHAYSDLLKNEWRERVYIDLLQTLTQDDPKAEFYAQLYDRWAKQRPYMRGQDVQSNENYPRYRKRKFDEFLAEAMRELPATLRQLWQEKIQEAAEERLPAYRQQMSILTFLEPGANDETHTPISLKKAHIAVIHQGRYYLIPACAPQSEQPADINTVRSQLATLMTYPANVRPASLISLATLRRSAWPELRKKMSEGLIKDLDVLRLAPIIINCDRRERRLPLAEIRQTERGVGDQPLTLFDTGESTVFDQSAIFFDSAWSAAFAEIMTNEALSWAIYLSALPPVQARQTRPHALALKIQAADESLIRKTASLPLEASVETDQINLKALQRLRRLFKRRNDLIELTVNDLLVLYRAIHAVKYKPSASLITELKALSQSQDTQPAALAALESITSLGRTKPAIVIPVDGSRRTPRDRVYPITFEVPLQELNLLALHQHCIDALDSYATGTGDRAAHYTNFDKIQRTYLTALAGFGTVLSRAKDIATAGESASVGAIKLLAHMPASLQRMFDNIPDRIDILN
;
A
#
# COMPACT_ATOMS: atom_id res chain seq x y z
N MET A 1 36.51 -0.77 -14.43
CA MET A 1 36.55 -1.08 -12.99
C MET A 1 37.52 -0.20 -12.18
N THR A 2 38.63 0.31 -12.74
CA THR A 2 39.57 1.21 -12.03
C THR A 2 39.09 2.67 -11.93
N THR A 3 38.30 3.15 -12.89
CA THR A 3 37.78 4.54 -12.96
C THR A 3 36.69 4.87 -11.93
N ASP A 4 35.86 3.90 -11.53
CA ASP A 4 34.79 4.13 -10.53
C ASP A 4 35.35 4.24 -9.10
N ARG A 5 36.49 3.61 -8.82
CA ARG A 5 37.12 3.65 -7.49
C ARG A 5 37.84 4.98 -7.23
N GLU A 6 38.43 5.57 -8.25
CA GLU A 6 39.05 6.91 -8.18
C GLU A 6 37.99 8.02 -8.05
N ALA A 7 36.88 7.91 -8.81
CA ALA A 7 35.73 8.82 -8.67
C ALA A 7 35.07 8.72 -7.28
N TYR A 8 34.96 7.51 -6.73
CA TYR A 8 34.46 7.27 -5.37
C TYR A 8 35.36 7.91 -4.30
N LEU A 9 36.69 7.75 -4.42
CA LEU A 9 37.66 8.35 -3.50
C LEU A 9 37.65 9.88 -3.57
N GLU A 10 37.51 10.48 -4.75
CA GLU A 10 37.45 11.93 -4.92
C GLU A 10 36.18 12.54 -4.30
N VAL A 11 35.04 11.85 -4.45
CA VAL A 11 33.76 12.24 -3.84
C VAL A 11 33.82 12.11 -2.31
N SER A 12 34.38 11.01 -1.79
CA SER A 12 34.61 10.82 -0.35
C SER A 12 35.50 11.92 0.25
N VAL A 13 36.59 12.30 -0.42
CA VAL A 13 37.49 13.37 0.04
C VAL A 13 36.80 14.74 0.04
N LYS A 14 35.99 15.05 -0.99
CA LYS A 14 35.18 16.29 -1.02
C LYS A 14 34.13 16.32 0.08
N THR A 15 33.48 15.20 0.37
CA THR A 15 32.53 15.06 1.47
C THR A 15 33.20 15.22 2.83
N ALA A 16 34.40 14.63 3.04
CA ALA A 16 35.18 14.82 4.26
C ALA A 16 35.51 16.30 4.52
N ASN A 17 35.98 17.01 3.50
CA ASN A 17 36.37 18.42 3.62
C ASN A 17 35.17 19.34 3.91
N ASN A 18 34.01 19.06 3.29
CA ASN A 18 32.79 19.82 3.56
C ASN A 18 32.26 19.58 4.98
N LEU A 19 32.28 18.32 5.45
CA LEU A 19 31.87 17.98 6.81
C LEU A 19 32.80 18.58 7.85
N LYS A 20 34.12 18.63 7.60
CA LYS A 20 35.09 19.34 8.47
C LYS A 20 34.78 20.82 8.58
N SER A 21 34.47 21.50 7.48
CA SER A 21 34.12 22.93 7.49
C SER A 21 32.86 23.26 8.32
N ILE A 22 31.92 22.31 8.39
CA ILE A 22 30.68 22.43 9.17
C ILE A 22 30.95 22.11 10.64
N ALA A 23 31.73 21.06 10.91
CA ALA A 23 32.16 20.64 12.23
C ALA A 23 33.04 21.68 12.94
N GLU A 24 33.88 22.40 12.20
CA GLU A 24 34.73 23.46 12.74
C GLU A 24 33.97 24.75 13.06
N SER A 25 32.69 24.86 12.67
CA SER A 25 31.88 26.06 12.88
C SER A 25 31.57 26.29 14.37
N GLN A 26 31.64 27.55 14.80
CA GLN A 26 31.48 27.97 16.20
C GLN A 26 30.16 27.45 16.83
N ALA A 27 29.08 27.42 16.06
CA ALA A 27 27.76 26.98 16.51
C ALA A 27 27.68 25.48 16.86
N LEU A 28 28.53 24.64 16.25
CA LEU A 28 28.57 23.19 16.51
C LEU A 28 29.49 22.87 17.70
N ARG A 29 30.51 23.71 17.94
CA ARG A 29 31.37 23.63 19.14
C ARG A 29 30.61 23.95 20.42
N ASP A 30 29.60 24.83 20.34
CA ASP A 30 28.75 25.19 21.48
C ASP A 30 27.68 24.12 21.79
N LEU A 31 27.42 23.19 20.84
CA LEU A 31 26.40 22.14 20.94
C LEU A 31 26.96 20.72 21.14
N SER A 32 28.28 20.53 20.99
CA SER A 32 28.96 19.22 21.08
C SER A 32 29.90 19.15 22.29
N ARG A 33 29.93 18.01 22.98
CA ARG A 33 30.91 17.73 24.06
C ARG A 33 32.19 17.04 23.58
N LEU A 34 32.30 16.77 22.28
CA LEU A 34 33.43 16.06 21.67
C LEU A 34 34.58 17.02 21.36
N SER A 35 35.82 16.54 21.50
CA SER A 35 37.02 17.29 21.14
C SER A 35 37.21 17.34 19.62
N LEU A 36 37.89 18.39 19.10
CA LEU A 36 38.17 18.54 17.66
C LEU A 36 38.82 17.29 17.02
N PRO A 37 39.78 16.60 17.67
CA PRO A 37 40.34 15.35 17.12
C PRO A 37 39.32 14.21 17.00
N GLU A 38 38.37 14.10 17.93
CA GLU A 38 37.29 13.10 17.88
C GLU A 38 36.30 13.42 16.76
N ILE A 39 35.99 14.70 16.57
CA ILE A 39 35.16 15.19 15.48
C ILE A 39 35.82 14.91 14.11
N ASP A 40 37.13 15.16 13.98
CA ASP A 40 37.89 14.86 12.75
C ASP A 40 37.93 13.37 12.42
N ASN A 41 38.08 12.51 13.44
CA ASN A 41 38.14 11.07 13.26
C ASN A 41 36.76 10.51 12.81
N VAL A 42 35.68 11.04 13.38
CA VAL A 42 34.30 10.73 12.98
C VAL A 42 34.02 11.22 11.55
N VAL A 43 34.45 12.43 11.18
CA VAL A 43 34.26 12.95 9.81
C VAL A 43 35.00 12.11 8.76
N ASN A 44 36.21 11.65 9.08
CA ASN A 44 36.97 10.77 8.18
C ASN A 44 36.32 9.38 8.04
N GLN A 45 35.73 8.83 9.11
CA GLN A 45 34.99 7.56 9.06
C GLN A 45 33.68 7.67 8.26
N VAL A 46 32.94 8.78 8.41
CA VAL A 46 31.71 9.07 7.66
C VAL A 46 31.99 9.17 6.16
N ALA A 47 33.10 9.81 5.77
CA ALA A 47 33.50 9.95 4.37
C ALA A 47 33.87 8.61 3.70
N GLN A 48 34.25 7.58 4.47
CA GLN A 48 34.61 6.26 3.93
C GLN A 48 33.39 5.34 3.73
N VAL A 49 32.31 5.55 4.50
CA VAL A 49 31.17 4.62 4.55
C VAL A 49 29.96 5.11 3.74
N VAL A 50 29.84 6.40 3.46
CA VAL A 50 28.66 6.95 2.76
C VAL A 50 29.07 8.02 1.73
N PRO A 51 29.07 7.73 0.42
CA PRO A 51 29.05 8.81 -0.57
C PRO A 51 27.71 9.54 -0.41
N ALA A 52 27.77 10.86 -0.26
CA ALA A 52 26.65 11.74 0.08
C ALA A 52 25.55 11.83 -1.01
N GLY A 53 24.88 10.71 -1.29
CA GLY A 53 23.63 10.66 -2.03
C GLY A 53 22.46 10.91 -1.08
N ASN A 54 21.74 12.01 -1.29
CA ASN A 54 20.34 12.25 -0.91
C ASN A 54 19.98 12.97 0.38
N VAL A 55 20.82 13.11 1.42
CA VAL A 55 20.43 13.99 2.55
C VAL A 55 20.45 15.48 2.14
N PRO A 56 21.50 15.99 1.46
CA PRO A 56 21.48 17.37 0.95
C PRO A 56 20.46 17.59 -0.16
N GLY A 57 20.16 16.57 -0.97
CA GLY A 57 19.19 16.63 -2.07
C GLY A 57 17.74 16.79 -1.59
N VAL A 58 17.37 16.09 -0.52
CA VAL A 58 16.05 16.23 0.14
C VAL A 58 15.89 17.63 0.76
N ILE A 59 16.94 18.14 1.41
CA ILE A 59 16.97 19.48 2.00
C ILE A 59 16.88 20.55 0.91
N LEU A 60 17.68 20.44 -0.17
CA LEU A 60 17.69 21.39 -1.29
C LEU A 60 16.35 21.42 -2.04
N ASN A 61 15.70 20.27 -2.21
CA ASN A 61 14.39 20.19 -2.84
C ASN A 61 13.29 20.83 -1.97
N GLY A 62 13.38 20.70 -0.63
CA GLY A 62 12.51 21.42 0.30
C GLY A 62 12.71 22.94 0.29
N LEU A 63 13.95 23.40 0.17
CA LEU A 63 14.27 24.83 0.12
C LEU A 63 13.87 25.50 -1.20
N ALA A 64 13.93 24.79 -2.33
CA ALA A 64 13.48 25.29 -3.64
C ALA A 64 11.96 25.48 -3.76
N ARG A 65 11.19 24.96 -2.81
CA ARG A 65 9.71 24.95 -2.80
C ARG A 65 9.09 26.03 -1.90
N LEU A 66 9.91 26.91 -1.30
CA LEU A 66 9.40 28.04 -0.54
C LEU A 66 8.66 29.04 -1.46
N PRO A 67 7.47 29.53 -1.07
CA PRO A 67 6.70 30.48 -1.88
C PRO A 67 7.49 31.79 -2.08
N GLY A 68 7.74 32.17 -3.34
CA GLY A 68 8.28 33.50 -3.69
C GLY A 68 9.55 33.54 -4.54
N SER A 69 10.14 32.41 -4.94
CA SER A 69 11.43 32.42 -5.64
C SER A 69 11.38 31.68 -6.98
N ARG A 70 11.24 32.42 -8.10
CA ARG A 70 11.44 31.87 -9.46
C ARG A 70 12.64 32.54 -10.13
N PRO A 71 13.88 32.03 -9.99
CA PRO A 71 15.00 32.53 -10.76
C PRO A 71 15.01 31.92 -12.18
N PRO A 72 15.43 32.67 -13.22
CA PRO A 72 15.57 32.17 -14.60
C PRO A 72 16.57 30.99 -14.74
N ALA A 73 16.35 30.10 -15.72
CA ALA A 73 17.13 28.87 -15.91
C ALA A 73 18.66 29.04 -16.13
N LYS A 74 19.11 30.19 -16.66
CA LYS A 74 20.55 30.51 -16.74
C LYS A 74 21.16 30.87 -15.38
N THR A 75 20.33 31.38 -14.47
CA THR A 75 20.71 31.69 -13.09
C THR A 75 20.78 30.42 -12.26
N VAL A 76 19.89 29.44 -12.47
CA VAL A 76 19.89 28.14 -11.76
C VAL A 76 21.21 27.36 -11.91
N LYS A 77 21.83 27.30 -13.11
CA LYS A 77 23.14 26.63 -13.27
C LYS A 77 24.29 27.38 -12.57
N ARG A 78 24.23 28.71 -12.53
CA ARG A 78 25.19 29.56 -11.81
C ARG A 78 24.98 29.48 -10.30
N ASP A 79 23.72 29.40 -9.88
CA ASP A 79 23.28 29.38 -8.50
C ASP A 79 23.46 28.00 -7.88
N ILE A 80 23.42 26.89 -8.64
CA ILE A 80 23.85 25.56 -8.16
C ILE A 80 25.34 25.59 -7.78
N ASN A 81 26.19 26.21 -8.60
CA ASN A 81 27.62 26.38 -8.29
C ASN A 81 27.88 27.39 -7.16
N LEU A 82 27.02 28.40 -6.97
CA LEU A 82 27.08 29.33 -5.84
C LEU A 82 26.41 28.78 -4.57
N LEU A 83 25.45 27.86 -4.67
CA LEU A 83 24.79 27.14 -3.58
C LEU A 83 25.80 26.27 -2.83
N PHE A 84 26.75 25.64 -3.53
CA PHE A 84 27.89 24.96 -2.89
C PHE A 84 28.84 25.90 -2.12
N LYS A 85 28.72 27.22 -2.31
CA LYS A 85 29.47 28.25 -1.55
C LYS A 85 28.59 29.09 -0.60
N GLY A 86 27.26 29.00 -0.65
CA GLY A 86 26.38 30.09 -0.21
C GLY A 86 25.08 29.72 0.52
N VAL A 87 24.89 28.48 0.99
CA VAL A 87 23.67 28.10 1.75
C VAL A 87 23.47 28.93 3.02
N GLY A 88 24.54 29.48 3.60
CA GLY A 88 24.47 30.32 4.82
C GLY A 88 23.95 31.75 4.61
N GLN A 89 23.67 32.19 3.37
CA GLN A 89 23.29 33.58 3.07
C GLN A 89 21.87 33.74 2.50
N ALA A 90 21.22 32.68 2.02
CA ALA A 90 19.91 32.77 1.34
C ALA A 90 18.70 32.41 2.21
N LEU A 91 18.90 31.67 3.30
CA LEU A 91 17.88 31.45 4.33
C LEU A 91 18.30 32.12 5.62
N ASP A 92 17.34 32.68 6.34
CA ASP A 92 17.57 33.17 7.68
C ASP A 92 18.16 32.02 8.51
N LYS A 93 19.37 32.25 9.07
CA LYS A 93 20.15 31.20 9.75
C LYS A 93 19.37 30.55 10.89
N ALA A 94 18.42 31.30 11.48
CA ALA A 94 17.50 30.82 12.49
C ALA A 94 16.50 29.78 11.95
N MET A 95 15.90 29.99 10.76
CA MET A 95 14.98 29.01 10.17
C MET A 95 15.69 27.74 9.71
N TYR A 96 16.84 27.88 9.06
CA TYR A 96 17.62 26.71 8.62
C TYR A 96 18.11 25.89 9.82
N GLY A 97 18.58 26.57 10.87
CA GLY A 97 18.98 25.97 12.14
C GLY A 97 17.82 25.26 12.85
N ALA A 98 16.68 25.93 13.02
CA ALA A 98 15.55 25.41 13.79
C ALA A 98 14.74 24.32 13.07
N PHE A 99 14.55 24.44 11.76
CA PHE A 99 13.60 23.58 11.02
C PHE A 99 14.26 22.45 10.23
N PHE A 100 15.56 22.53 9.94
CA PHE A 100 16.24 21.53 9.10
C PHE A 100 17.52 20.98 9.75
N ALA A 101 18.48 21.84 10.06
CA ALA A 101 19.77 21.41 10.59
C ALA A 101 19.67 20.83 12.01
N GLY A 102 18.84 21.42 12.87
CA GLY A 102 18.58 20.95 14.23
C GLY A 102 17.98 19.55 14.26
N PRO A 103 16.80 19.31 13.66
CA PRO A 103 16.20 17.97 13.61
C PRO A 103 17.10 16.92 12.93
N ALA A 104 17.77 17.26 11.83
CA ALA A 104 18.68 16.35 11.15
C ALA A 104 19.92 16.00 12.00
N ALA A 105 20.51 16.98 12.71
CA ALA A 105 21.62 16.74 13.62
C ALA A 105 21.21 15.92 14.85
N VAL A 106 19.98 16.11 15.35
CA VAL A 106 19.41 15.30 16.45
C VAL A 106 19.17 13.86 16.00
N ILE A 107 18.55 13.63 14.83
CA ILE A 107 18.37 12.28 14.26
C ILE A 107 19.73 11.61 14.06
N TRP A 108 20.69 12.33 13.46
CA TRP A 108 22.03 11.80 13.20
C TRP A 108 22.79 11.48 14.50
N GLY A 109 22.78 12.38 15.48
CA GLY A 109 23.40 12.14 16.78
C GLY A 109 22.78 10.94 17.49
N TYR A 110 21.46 10.80 17.43
CA TYR A 110 20.74 9.68 18.02
C TYR A 110 21.06 8.34 17.32
N GLN A 111 21.09 8.32 15.99
CA GLN A 111 21.41 7.10 15.23
C GLN A 111 22.85 6.62 15.46
N ASN A 112 23.80 7.53 15.64
CA ASN A 112 25.16 7.15 16.01
C ASN A 112 25.24 6.60 17.44
N LEU A 113 24.48 7.18 18.38
CA LEU A 113 24.36 6.62 19.74
C LEU A 113 23.72 5.22 19.74
N LEU A 114 22.72 4.97 18.90
CA LEU A 114 22.12 3.65 18.73
C LEU A 114 23.12 2.63 18.18
N LYS A 115 23.87 2.99 17.13
CA LYS A 115 24.94 2.13 16.58
C LYS A 115 26.03 1.83 17.60
N LEU A 116 26.46 2.83 18.37
CA LEU A 116 27.42 2.66 19.46
C LEU A 116 26.87 1.78 20.60
N ALA A 117 25.55 1.75 20.78
CA ALA A 117 24.85 0.86 21.70
C ALA A 117 24.52 -0.53 21.11
N GLY A 118 25.03 -0.84 19.91
CA GLY A 118 24.82 -2.13 19.24
C GLY A 118 23.45 -2.30 18.58
N LYS A 119 22.67 -1.23 18.42
CA LYS A 119 21.39 -1.26 17.71
C LYS A 119 21.61 -0.93 16.24
N ASP A 120 21.32 -1.90 15.38
CA ASP A 120 21.39 -1.76 13.92
C ASP A 120 20.07 -1.17 13.38
N PRO A 121 20.11 -0.03 12.63
CA PRO A 121 18.93 0.50 11.96
C PRO A 121 18.25 -0.49 11.00
N ASP A 122 18.99 -1.44 10.41
CA ASP A 122 18.41 -2.49 9.57
C ASP A 122 17.62 -3.54 10.38
N GLN A 123 17.81 -3.61 11.70
CA GLN A 123 17.02 -4.41 12.63
C GLN A 123 15.82 -3.65 13.21
N ALA A 124 15.63 -2.38 12.84
CA ALA A 124 14.57 -1.56 13.42
C ALA A 124 13.16 -1.95 13.01
N PHE A 125 13.05 -2.63 11.87
CA PHE A 125 11.82 -3.25 11.42
C PHE A 125 12.11 -4.74 11.18
N PRO A 126 11.98 -5.61 12.21
CA PRO A 126 12.23 -7.05 12.06
C PRO A 126 11.35 -7.67 10.96
N ASP A 127 10.17 -7.08 10.75
CA ASP A 127 9.20 -7.48 9.72
C ASP A 127 9.36 -6.69 8.41
N GLY A 128 10.42 -5.90 8.25
CA GLY A 128 10.69 -5.11 7.04
C GLY A 128 10.01 -3.75 7.02
N THR A 129 10.35 -2.93 6.02
CA THR A 129 9.91 -1.51 5.96
C THR A 129 8.39 -1.35 5.87
N TRP A 130 7.67 -2.39 5.45
CA TRP A 130 6.21 -2.43 5.47
C TRP A 130 5.66 -2.08 6.84
N GLN A 131 6.23 -2.66 7.91
CA GLN A 131 5.82 -2.44 9.29
C GLN A 131 5.66 -0.96 9.64
N PHE A 132 6.61 -0.11 9.23
CA PHE A 132 6.51 1.33 9.44
C PHE A 132 5.28 1.94 8.79
N TYR A 133 5.05 1.65 7.51
CA TYR A 133 3.92 2.24 6.80
C TYR A 133 2.62 1.88 7.45
N VAL A 134 2.53 0.65 7.93
CA VAL A 134 1.26 0.18 8.41
C VAL A 134 0.96 0.57 9.84
N ASP A 135 1.95 0.42 10.73
CA ASP A 135 1.76 0.65 12.16
C ASP A 135 1.72 2.15 12.47
N TYR A 136 2.29 2.98 11.60
CA TYR A 136 2.40 4.43 11.80
C TYR A 136 1.61 5.25 10.77
N ALA A 137 1.77 5.02 9.46
CA ALA A 137 1.19 5.89 8.43
C ALA A 137 -0.21 5.48 7.93
N MET A 138 -0.58 4.20 8.06
CA MET A 138 -1.80 3.60 7.49
C MET A 138 -2.60 2.82 8.53
N ARG A 139 -2.49 3.17 9.81
CA ARG A 139 -3.18 2.46 10.89
C ARG A 139 -4.66 2.82 11.03
N GLU A 140 -5.05 3.99 10.55
CA GLU A 140 -6.42 4.47 10.65
C GLU A 140 -7.36 3.64 9.76
N ASP A 141 -8.58 3.37 10.21
CA ASP A 141 -9.49 2.37 9.61
C ASP A 141 -9.98 2.69 8.17
N TRP A 142 -9.58 3.81 7.57
CA TRP A 142 -9.80 4.04 6.14
C TRP A 142 -8.71 3.50 5.25
N ALA A 143 -7.53 3.23 5.79
CA ALA A 143 -6.44 2.63 5.05
C ALA A 143 -6.74 1.15 4.80
N ARG A 144 -7.64 0.91 3.84
CA ARG A 144 -8.09 -0.43 3.45
C ARG A 144 -8.11 -0.54 1.94
N HIS A 145 -7.81 -1.73 1.44
CA HIS A 145 -8.00 -2.10 0.06
C HIS A 145 -9.43 -2.60 -0.14
N ALA A 146 -10.13 -2.02 -1.11
CA ALA A 146 -11.46 -2.45 -1.51
C ALA A 146 -11.39 -3.16 -2.86
N ASN A 147 -11.86 -4.42 -2.92
CA ASN A 147 -12.07 -5.14 -4.17
C ASN A 147 -13.52 -5.56 -4.30
N GLU A 148 -14.13 -5.33 -5.46
CA GLU A 148 -15.43 -5.92 -5.80
C GLU A 148 -15.21 -7.13 -6.69
N THR A 149 -15.82 -8.26 -6.32
CA THR A 149 -15.84 -9.45 -7.17
C THR A 149 -17.28 -9.78 -7.56
N HIS A 150 -17.50 -10.10 -8.84
CA HIS A 150 -18.79 -10.54 -9.35
C HIS A 150 -18.80 -12.03 -9.76
N GLY A 151 -17.68 -12.74 -9.58
CA GLY A 151 -17.48 -14.11 -10.05
C GLY A 151 -18.48 -15.10 -9.45
N PHE A 152 -18.75 -15.00 -8.15
CA PHE A 152 -19.73 -15.84 -7.45
C PHE A 152 -21.11 -15.75 -8.11
N GLU A 153 -21.68 -14.55 -8.23
CA GLU A 153 -23.00 -14.36 -8.86
C GLU A 153 -23.00 -14.69 -10.35
N THR A 154 -21.95 -14.30 -11.07
CA THR A 154 -21.84 -14.55 -12.52
C THR A 154 -21.87 -16.04 -12.83
N ASP A 155 -21.15 -16.85 -12.05
CA ASP A 155 -21.08 -18.29 -12.30
C ASP A 155 -22.35 -19.02 -11.81
N LEU A 156 -22.99 -18.59 -10.71
CA LEU A 156 -24.31 -19.11 -10.33
C LEU A 156 -25.35 -18.86 -11.42
N GLN A 157 -25.40 -17.64 -11.96
CA GLN A 157 -26.30 -17.28 -13.06
C GLN A 157 -25.98 -18.08 -14.33
N ARG A 158 -24.70 -18.19 -14.71
CA ARG A 158 -24.26 -18.94 -15.90
C ARG A 158 -24.70 -20.41 -15.84
N HIS A 159 -24.63 -21.02 -14.66
CA HIS A 159 -25.00 -22.43 -14.46
C HIS A 159 -26.44 -22.62 -13.97
N GLN A 160 -27.25 -21.54 -13.92
CA GLN A 160 -28.65 -21.56 -13.45
C GLN A 160 -28.82 -22.14 -12.05
N ILE A 161 -27.82 -21.96 -11.18
CA ILE A 161 -27.85 -22.42 -9.80
C ILE A 161 -28.62 -21.39 -8.97
N GLN A 162 -29.70 -21.83 -8.32
CA GLN A 162 -30.49 -21.03 -7.40
C GLN A 162 -30.21 -21.46 -5.97
N LEU A 163 -29.87 -20.49 -5.10
CA LEU A 163 -29.61 -20.73 -3.68
C LEU A 163 -30.50 -19.85 -2.81
N ALA A 164 -30.99 -20.43 -1.71
CA ALA A 164 -31.61 -19.66 -0.65
C ALA A 164 -30.58 -18.71 0.01
N GLU A 165 -31.04 -17.63 0.62
CA GLU A 165 -30.17 -16.65 1.27
C GLU A 165 -29.30 -17.27 2.37
N SER A 166 -29.85 -18.21 3.14
CA SER A 166 -29.09 -18.97 4.15
C SER A 166 -27.98 -19.80 3.53
N ASP A 167 -28.18 -20.36 2.34
CA ASP A 167 -27.16 -21.16 1.64
C ASP A 167 -26.10 -20.27 0.99
N ARG A 168 -26.47 -19.08 0.49
CA ARG A 168 -25.50 -18.06 0.02
C ARG A 168 -24.60 -17.60 1.16
N ALA A 169 -25.17 -17.26 2.32
CA ALA A 169 -24.39 -16.92 3.50
C ALA A 169 -23.54 -18.11 4.00
N THR A 170 -24.08 -19.33 3.94
CA THR A 170 -23.33 -20.54 4.31
C THR A 170 -22.11 -20.73 3.43
N ALA A 171 -22.25 -20.53 2.11
CA ALA A 171 -21.13 -20.64 1.18
C ALA A 171 -19.99 -19.68 1.53
N TRP A 172 -20.32 -18.42 1.84
CA TRP A 172 -19.32 -17.42 2.23
C TRP A 172 -18.70 -17.67 3.61
N VAL A 173 -19.50 -18.07 4.61
CA VAL A 173 -18.98 -18.42 5.94
C VAL A 173 -18.04 -19.62 5.84
N MET A 174 -18.38 -20.63 5.05
CA MET A 174 -17.56 -21.83 4.90
C MET A 174 -16.32 -21.60 4.04
N ALA A 175 -16.39 -20.70 3.06
CA ALA A 175 -15.20 -20.18 2.39
C ALA A 175 -14.28 -19.47 3.38
N ALA A 176 -14.82 -18.62 4.26
CA ALA A 176 -14.04 -17.93 5.29
C ALA A 176 -13.38 -18.93 6.25
N VAL A 177 -14.12 -19.93 6.73
CA VAL A 177 -13.58 -21.03 7.57
C VAL A 177 -12.46 -21.75 6.83
N THR A 178 -12.69 -22.19 5.59
CA THR A 178 -11.71 -22.94 4.80
C THR A 178 -10.44 -22.11 4.56
N CYS A 179 -10.61 -20.84 4.21
CA CYS A 179 -9.50 -19.91 3.99
C CYS A 179 -8.72 -19.64 5.28
N LEU A 180 -9.35 -19.50 6.45
CA LEU A 180 -8.64 -19.33 7.72
C LEU A 180 -7.77 -20.55 8.06
N HIS A 181 -8.30 -21.76 7.89
CA HIS A 181 -7.54 -23.01 8.11
C HIS A 181 -6.38 -23.16 7.13
N ALA A 182 -6.56 -22.73 5.88
CA ALA A 182 -5.55 -22.79 4.84
C ALA A 182 -4.57 -21.61 4.82
N TYR A 183 -4.82 -20.53 5.59
CA TYR A 183 -4.20 -19.22 5.36
C TYR A 183 -2.68 -19.25 5.48
N SER A 184 -2.18 -19.96 6.50
CA SER A 184 -0.75 -20.17 6.70
C SER A 184 -0.06 -20.80 5.48
N ASP A 185 -0.68 -21.82 4.87
CA ASP A 185 -0.13 -22.50 3.70
C ASP A 185 -0.26 -21.65 2.44
N LEU A 186 -1.32 -20.83 2.35
CA LEU A 186 -1.46 -19.83 1.29
C LEU A 186 -0.33 -18.80 1.32
N LEU A 187 0.01 -18.27 2.50
CA LEU A 187 1.15 -17.36 2.68
C LEU A 187 2.47 -18.08 2.34
N LYS A 188 2.65 -19.33 2.77
CA LYS A 188 3.83 -20.11 2.43
C LYS A 188 4.00 -20.29 0.92
N ASN A 189 2.90 -20.52 0.20
CA ASN A 189 2.93 -20.60 -1.27
C ASN A 189 3.27 -19.25 -1.90
N GLU A 190 2.66 -18.16 -1.42
CA GLU A 190 2.96 -16.81 -1.91
C GLU A 190 4.46 -16.47 -1.78
N TRP A 191 5.02 -16.72 -0.59
CA TRP A 191 6.44 -16.54 -0.31
C TRP A 191 7.32 -17.44 -1.19
N ARG A 192 6.98 -18.74 -1.28
CA ARG A 192 7.71 -19.73 -2.07
C ARG A 192 7.79 -19.30 -3.54
N GLU A 193 6.67 -18.90 -4.13
CA GLU A 193 6.58 -18.52 -5.53
C GLU A 193 7.50 -17.35 -5.89
N ARG A 194 7.66 -16.39 -4.97
CA ARG A 194 8.51 -15.22 -5.15
C ARG A 194 9.98 -15.55 -4.91
N VAL A 195 10.29 -16.09 -3.74
CA VAL A 195 11.69 -16.34 -3.32
C VAL A 195 12.36 -17.38 -4.21
N TYR A 196 11.65 -18.43 -4.60
CA TYR A 196 12.24 -19.49 -5.42
C TYR A 196 12.62 -18.96 -6.80
N ILE A 197 11.76 -18.13 -7.40
CA ILE A 197 12.02 -17.52 -8.70
C ILE A 197 13.12 -16.46 -8.58
N ASP A 198 13.08 -15.60 -7.57
CA ASP A 198 14.07 -14.53 -7.38
C ASP A 198 15.49 -15.07 -7.15
N LEU A 199 15.63 -16.11 -6.30
CA LEU A 199 16.91 -16.78 -6.09
C LEU A 199 17.41 -17.43 -7.38
N LEU A 200 16.53 -18.04 -8.16
CA LEU A 200 16.90 -18.63 -9.44
C LEU A 200 17.39 -17.54 -10.41
N GLN A 201 16.62 -16.45 -10.55
CA GLN A 201 16.98 -15.30 -11.38
C GLN A 201 18.34 -14.72 -11.02
N THR A 202 18.62 -14.59 -9.72
CA THR A 202 19.89 -14.06 -9.20
C THR A 202 21.06 -14.98 -9.50
N LEU A 203 20.90 -16.30 -9.33
CA LEU A 203 21.96 -17.28 -9.59
C LEU A 203 22.25 -17.49 -11.09
N THR A 204 21.28 -17.18 -11.95
CA THR A 204 21.40 -17.37 -13.40
C THR A 204 21.66 -16.08 -14.17
N GLN A 205 22.07 -14.98 -13.51
CA GLN A 205 22.31 -13.69 -14.18
C GLN A 205 23.37 -13.80 -15.29
N ASP A 206 24.39 -14.64 -15.08
CA ASP A 206 25.49 -14.87 -16.03
C ASP A 206 25.28 -16.16 -16.88
N ASP A 207 24.13 -16.82 -16.75
CA ASP A 207 23.82 -18.03 -17.51
C ASP A 207 23.46 -17.68 -18.97
N PRO A 208 23.80 -18.51 -19.97
CA PRO A 208 23.40 -18.30 -21.36
C PRO A 208 21.89 -18.11 -21.57
N LYS A 209 21.06 -18.60 -20.64
CA LYS A 209 19.60 -18.44 -20.61
C LYS A 209 19.11 -17.41 -19.58
N ALA A 210 19.94 -16.47 -19.16
CA ALA A 210 19.57 -15.42 -18.19
C ALA A 210 18.24 -14.73 -18.52
N GLU A 211 17.99 -14.42 -19.80
CA GLU A 211 16.73 -13.80 -20.24
C GLU A 211 15.49 -14.67 -19.99
N PHE A 212 15.62 -15.99 -20.19
CA PHE A 212 14.54 -16.94 -19.89
C PHE A 212 14.21 -16.94 -18.39
N TYR A 213 15.24 -16.96 -17.53
CA TYR A 213 15.07 -16.96 -16.08
C TYR A 213 14.48 -15.63 -15.59
N ALA A 214 14.92 -14.50 -16.13
CA ALA A 214 14.42 -13.15 -15.81
C ALA A 214 12.90 -13.01 -16.03
N GLN A 215 12.33 -13.77 -16.98
CA GLN A 215 10.89 -13.73 -17.29
C GLN A 215 10.04 -14.76 -16.51
N LEU A 216 10.65 -15.61 -15.67
CA LEU A 216 9.93 -16.71 -15.01
C LEU A 216 8.76 -16.25 -14.14
N TYR A 217 8.91 -15.18 -13.37
CA TYR A 217 7.83 -14.68 -12.52
C TYR A 217 6.60 -14.28 -13.36
N ASP A 218 6.80 -13.53 -14.44
CA ASP A 218 5.72 -13.10 -15.32
C ASP A 218 5.08 -14.27 -16.08
N ARG A 219 5.84 -15.33 -16.35
CA ARG A 219 5.30 -16.58 -16.93
C ARG A 219 4.45 -17.33 -15.91
N TRP A 220 4.92 -17.46 -14.67
CA TRP A 220 4.15 -18.07 -13.59
C TRP A 220 2.85 -17.29 -13.33
N ALA A 221 2.93 -15.97 -13.20
CA ALA A 221 1.78 -15.11 -12.90
C ALA A 221 0.62 -15.26 -13.89
N LYS A 222 0.89 -15.59 -15.17
CA LYS A 222 -0.13 -15.78 -16.20
C LYS A 222 -0.90 -17.10 -16.11
N GLN A 223 -0.31 -18.11 -15.46
CA GLN A 223 -0.89 -19.45 -15.35
C GLN A 223 -1.12 -19.89 -13.90
N ARG A 224 -0.78 -19.03 -12.94
CA ARG A 224 -0.98 -19.25 -11.51
C ARG A 224 -2.46 -19.54 -11.25
N PRO A 225 -2.80 -20.71 -10.68
CA PRO A 225 -4.18 -21.03 -10.40
C PRO A 225 -4.70 -20.24 -9.18
N TYR A 226 -5.94 -19.77 -9.25
CA TYR A 226 -6.70 -19.22 -8.11
C TYR A 226 -7.85 -20.12 -7.65
N MET A 227 -7.96 -21.31 -8.25
CA MET A 227 -8.89 -22.38 -7.89
C MET A 227 -8.27 -23.75 -8.22
N ARG A 228 -8.87 -24.82 -7.70
CA ARG A 228 -8.51 -26.20 -8.08
C ARG A 228 -8.97 -26.48 -9.52
N GLY A 229 -8.09 -27.04 -10.34
CA GLY A 229 -8.39 -27.46 -11.70
C GLY A 229 -9.02 -28.86 -11.77
N GLN A 230 -9.31 -29.32 -12.98
CA GLN A 230 -9.87 -30.66 -13.21
C GLN A 230 -8.88 -31.78 -12.89
N ASP A 231 -7.58 -31.50 -12.88
CA ASP A 231 -6.51 -32.44 -12.57
C ASP A 231 -6.16 -32.49 -11.07
N VAL A 232 -7.04 -31.97 -10.20
CA VAL A 232 -6.86 -32.04 -8.76
C VAL A 232 -6.86 -33.51 -8.29
N GLN A 233 -5.93 -33.85 -7.40
CA GLN A 233 -5.84 -35.20 -6.84
C GLN A 233 -6.86 -35.38 -5.70
N SER A 234 -7.28 -36.63 -5.42
CA SER A 234 -8.16 -36.92 -4.29
C SER A 234 -7.55 -36.40 -2.98
N ASN A 235 -8.35 -35.70 -2.17
CA ASN A 235 -7.96 -35.06 -0.91
C ASN A 235 -6.92 -33.93 -1.03
N GLU A 236 -6.65 -33.43 -2.24
CA GLU A 236 -5.78 -32.28 -2.46
C GLU A 236 -6.55 -30.97 -2.18
N ASN A 237 -6.20 -30.31 -1.08
CA ASN A 237 -6.72 -28.96 -0.82
C ASN A 237 -6.07 -27.93 -1.76
N TYR A 238 -6.68 -26.75 -1.86
CA TYR A 238 -6.21 -25.72 -2.79
C TYR A 238 -4.74 -25.29 -2.57
N PRO A 239 -4.25 -25.06 -1.34
CA PRO A 239 -2.83 -24.78 -1.13
C PRO A 239 -1.89 -25.87 -1.66
N ARG A 240 -2.21 -27.15 -1.45
CA ARG A 240 -1.40 -28.26 -1.96
C ARG A 240 -1.43 -28.32 -3.49
N TYR A 241 -2.60 -28.13 -4.09
CA TYR A 241 -2.77 -28.04 -5.54
C TYR A 241 -1.91 -26.91 -6.14
N ARG A 242 -1.99 -25.70 -5.58
CA ARG A 242 -1.21 -24.56 -6.06
C ARG A 242 0.30 -24.79 -5.92
N LYS A 243 0.74 -25.38 -4.81
CA LYS A 243 2.14 -25.78 -4.62
C LYS A 243 2.59 -26.78 -5.68
N ARG A 244 1.81 -27.83 -5.95
CA ARG A 244 2.13 -28.83 -6.98
C ARG A 244 2.24 -28.19 -8.36
N LYS A 245 1.31 -27.33 -8.73
CA LYS A 245 1.36 -26.58 -10.01
C LYS A 245 2.59 -25.71 -10.14
N PHE A 246 3.01 -25.09 -9.05
CA PHE A 246 4.25 -24.33 -9.03
C PHE A 246 5.49 -25.23 -9.17
N ASP A 247 5.50 -26.39 -8.49
CA ASP A 247 6.58 -27.36 -8.58
C ASP A 247 6.71 -27.95 -10.00
N GLU A 248 5.59 -28.26 -10.66
CA GLU A 248 5.53 -28.69 -12.06
C GLU A 248 6.12 -27.60 -12.99
N PHE A 249 5.72 -26.34 -12.80
CA PHE A 249 6.23 -25.20 -13.56
C PHE A 249 7.75 -25.02 -13.38
N LEU A 250 8.24 -25.06 -12.14
CA LEU A 250 9.68 -24.91 -11.87
C LEU A 250 10.47 -26.10 -12.40
N ALA A 251 9.96 -27.33 -12.32
CA ALA A 251 10.66 -28.52 -12.81
C ALA A 251 11.02 -28.39 -14.31
N GLU A 252 10.15 -27.76 -15.11
CA GLU A 252 10.42 -27.46 -16.50
C GLU A 252 11.59 -26.46 -16.65
N ALA A 253 11.57 -25.36 -15.89
CA ALA A 253 12.62 -24.34 -15.91
C ALA A 253 13.98 -24.87 -15.40
N MET A 254 13.95 -25.87 -14.51
CA MET A 254 15.13 -26.44 -13.86
C MET A 254 15.81 -27.55 -14.68
N ARG A 255 15.17 -28.07 -15.74
CA ARG A 255 15.62 -29.26 -16.48
C ARG A 255 17.05 -29.13 -17.00
N GLU A 256 17.39 -27.96 -17.55
CA GLU A 256 18.69 -27.69 -18.16
C GLU A 256 19.63 -26.89 -17.24
N LEU A 257 19.22 -26.62 -16.00
CA LEU A 257 20.06 -25.90 -15.05
C LEU A 257 21.23 -26.79 -14.60
N PRO A 258 22.49 -26.31 -14.65
CA PRO A 258 23.65 -27.03 -14.15
C PRO A 258 23.46 -27.55 -12.72
N ALA A 259 23.97 -28.75 -12.45
CA ALA A 259 23.81 -29.40 -11.14
C ALA A 259 24.38 -28.56 -9.98
N THR A 260 25.48 -27.84 -10.21
CA THR A 260 26.10 -26.94 -9.23
C THR A 260 25.19 -25.76 -8.87
N LEU A 261 24.59 -25.09 -9.87
CA LEU A 261 23.63 -24.01 -9.63
C LEU A 261 22.36 -24.52 -8.97
N ARG A 262 21.90 -25.72 -9.33
CA ARG A 262 20.73 -26.36 -8.70
C ARG A 262 20.97 -26.63 -7.22
N GLN A 263 22.15 -27.13 -6.84
CA GLN A 263 22.49 -27.37 -5.45
C GLN A 263 22.57 -26.05 -4.67
N LEU A 264 23.25 -25.04 -5.22
CA LEU A 264 23.37 -23.73 -4.58
C LEU A 264 22.00 -23.05 -4.39
N TRP A 265 21.10 -23.18 -5.37
CA TRP A 265 19.73 -22.70 -5.27
C TRP A 265 18.95 -23.38 -4.13
N GLN A 266 19.09 -24.70 -3.97
CA GLN A 266 18.47 -25.44 -2.87
C GLN A 266 19.01 -25.00 -1.50
N GLU A 267 20.32 -24.81 -1.37
CA GLU A 267 20.96 -24.32 -0.15
C GLU A 267 20.44 -22.92 0.22
N LYS A 268 20.37 -21.99 -0.75
CA LYS A 268 19.86 -20.63 -0.55
C LYS A 268 18.37 -20.59 -0.19
N ILE A 269 17.58 -21.51 -0.74
CA ILE A 269 16.17 -21.67 -0.37
C ILE A 269 16.04 -22.10 1.08
N GLN A 270 16.84 -23.06 1.54
CA GLN A 270 16.77 -23.57 2.90
C GLN A 270 17.12 -22.47 3.90
N GLU A 271 18.21 -21.74 3.64
CA GLU A 271 18.64 -20.57 4.42
C GLU A 271 17.50 -19.53 4.51
N ALA A 272 16.93 -19.14 3.36
CA ALA A 272 15.84 -18.15 3.33
C ALA A 272 14.55 -18.64 4.01
N ALA A 273 14.24 -19.94 3.93
CA ALA A 273 13.05 -20.52 4.55
C ALA A 273 13.16 -20.58 6.07
N GLU A 274 14.35 -20.79 6.61
CA GLU A 274 14.59 -20.77 8.06
C GLU A 274 14.60 -19.33 8.60
N GLU A 275 15.25 -18.41 7.90
CA GLU A 275 15.43 -17.03 8.35
C GLU A 275 14.18 -16.15 8.14
N ARG A 276 13.53 -16.24 6.97
CA ARG A 276 12.61 -15.17 6.49
C ARG A 276 11.15 -15.58 6.42
N LEU A 277 10.84 -16.85 6.20
CA LEU A 277 9.46 -17.33 6.09
C LEU A 277 8.65 -17.18 7.40
N PRO A 278 9.20 -17.43 8.61
CA PRO A 278 8.45 -17.26 9.85
C PRO A 278 7.98 -15.82 10.07
N ALA A 279 8.88 -14.84 9.89
CA ALA A 279 8.56 -13.41 10.01
C ALA A 279 7.48 -13.00 8.99
N TYR A 280 7.64 -13.40 7.73
CA TYR A 280 6.63 -13.14 6.70
C TYR A 280 5.25 -13.70 7.06
N ARG A 281 5.18 -14.93 7.58
CA ARG A 281 3.91 -15.55 8.00
C ARG A 281 3.29 -14.83 9.19
N GLN A 282 4.10 -14.39 10.15
CA GLN A 282 3.62 -13.66 11.32
C GLN A 282 3.06 -12.29 10.92
N GLN A 283 3.82 -11.54 10.12
CA GLN A 283 3.46 -10.22 9.62
C GLN A 283 2.14 -10.25 8.84
N MET A 284 2.00 -11.19 7.90
CA MET A 284 0.86 -11.25 7.00
C MET A 284 -0.32 -12.06 7.54
N SER A 285 -0.21 -12.66 8.74
CA SER A 285 -1.27 -13.49 9.30
C SER A 285 -2.55 -12.69 9.53
N ILE A 286 -3.70 -13.24 9.12
CA ILE A 286 -5.01 -12.72 9.52
C ILE A 286 -5.56 -13.40 10.77
N LEU A 287 -4.88 -14.42 11.32
CA LEU A 287 -5.22 -15.02 12.60
C LEU A 287 -4.61 -14.20 13.74
N THR A 288 -4.89 -12.91 13.72
CA THR A 288 -4.44 -11.89 14.68
C THR A 288 -5.49 -10.80 14.76
N PHE A 289 -5.57 -10.13 15.89
CA PHE A 289 -6.26 -8.83 16.00
C PHE A 289 -5.24 -7.75 16.36
N LEU A 290 -5.64 -6.50 16.17
CA LEU A 290 -4.80 -5.35 16.50
C LEU A 290 -5.11 -4.82 17.90
N GLU A 291 -4.05 -4.63 18.68
CA GLU A 291 -4.11 -3.82 19.90
C GLU A 291 -3.57 -2.42 19.58
N PRO A 292 -4.42 -1.38 19.58
CA PRO A 292 -3.98 -0.03 19.24
C PRO A 292 -3.12 0.53 20.37
N GLY A 293 -1.95 1.06 20.01
CA GLY A 293 -1.11 1.87 20.87
C GLY A 293 -1.20 3.36 20.55
N ALA A 294 -0.43 4.18 21.28
CA ALA A 294 -0.44 5.62 21.05
C ALA A 294 0.02 5.98 19.63
N ASN A 295 1.07 5.30 19.14
CA ASN A 295 1.74 5.58 17.87
C ASN A 295 1.99 4.33 17.01
N ASP A 296 1.51 3.17 17.45
CA ASP A 296 1.77 1.85 16.89
C ASP A 296 0.51 0.97 16.94
N GLU A 297 0.56 -0.15 16.22
CA GLU A 297 -0.41 -1.24 16.30
C GLU A 297 0.34 -2.52 16.68
N THR A 298 -0.19 -3.29 17.62
CA THR A 298 0.41 -4.58 18.00
C THR A 298 -0.43 -5.74 17.49
N HIS A 299 0.17 -6.60 16.67
CA HIS A 299 -0.45 -7.85 16.22
C HIS A 299 -0.53 -8.85 17.39
N THR A 300 -1.74 -9.17 17.83
CA THR A 300 -1.98 -10.18 18.86
C THR A 300 -2.52 -11.48 18.22
N PRO A 301 -1.77 -12.61 18.30
CA PRO A 301 -2.19 -13.86 17.68
C PRO A 301 -3.50 -14.43 18.25
N ILE A 302 -4.35 -14.92 17.35
CA ILE A 302 -5.57 -15.67 17.65
C ILE A 302 -5.26 -17.15 17.42
N SER A 303 -5.42 -17.97 18.47
CA SER A 303 -5.41 -19.42 18.29
C SER A 303 -6.59 -19.83 17.41
N LEU A 304 -6.36 -20.68 16.40
CA LEU A 304 -7.40 -21.14 15.48
C LEU A 304 -8.63 -21.72 16.19
N LYS A 305 -8.44 -22.43 17.32
CA LYS A 305 -9.54 -22.95 18.17
C LYS A 305 -10.47 -21.89 18.74
N LYS A 306 -9.96 -20.67 18.92
CA LYS A 306 -10.70 -19.51 19.45
C LYS A 306 -11.23 -18.61 18.34
N ALA A 307 -10.82 -18.84 17.09
CA ALA A 307 -11.22 -17.99 15.98
C ALA A 307 -12.70 -18.21 15.64
N HIS A 308 -13.36 -17.13 15.26
CA HIS A 308 -14.74 -17.12 14.81
C HIS A 308 -14.84 -16.47 13.42
N ILE A 309 -15.96 -16.69 12.75
CA ILE A 309 -16.45 -15.84 11.67
C ILE A 309 -17.57 -14.99 12.27
N ALA A 310 -17.49 -13.67 12.13
CA ALA A 310 -18.59 -12.80 12.50
C ALA A 310 -19.54 -12.66 11.32
N VAL A 311 -20.84 -12.76 11.58
CA VAL A 311 -21.90 -12.53 10.60
C VAL A 311 -22.76 -11.38 11.09
N ILE A 312 -22.94 -10.36 10.25
CA ILE A 312 -23.84 -9.26 10.51
C ILE A 312 -25.13 -9.51 9.74
N HIS A 313 -26.25 -9.52 10.46
CA HIS A 313 -27.58 -9.60 9.87
C HIS A 313 -28.57 -8.73 10.65
N GLN A 314 -29.23 -7.83 9.94
CA GLN A 314 -30.09 -6.77 10.43
C GLN A 314 -29.42 -5.94 11.52
N GLY A 315 -28.16 -5.55 11.28
CA GLY A 315 -27.30 -4.79 12.20
C GLY A 315 -26.90 -5.54 13.49
N ARG A 316 -27.12 -6.86 13.57
CA ARG A 316 -26.76 -7.68 14.74
C ARG A 316 -25.58 -8.57 14.41
N TYR A 317 -24.66 -8.71 15.37
CA TYR A 317 -23.42 -9.45 15.21
C TYR A 317 -23.56 -10.85 15.83
N TYR A 318 -23.31 -11.87 15.01
CA TYR A 318 -23.33 -13.28 15.41
C TYR A 318 -21.95 -13.89 15.22
N LEU A 319 -21.53 -14.75 16.13
CA LEU A 319 -20.25 -15.45 16.06
C LEU A 319 -20.47 -16.93 15.77
N ILE A 320 -19.82 -17.38 14.70
CA ILE A 320 -19.78 -18.78 14.27
C ILE A 320 -18.35 -19.28 14.49
N PRO A 321 -18.12 -20.31 15.32
CA PRO A 321 -16.77 -20.85 15.52
C PRO A 321 -16.13 -21.31 14.21
N ALA A 322 -14.84 -21.03 14.01
CA ALA A 322 -14.11 -21.51 12.83
C ALA A 322 -13.75 -23.00 12.91
N CYS A 323 -13.84 -23.59 14.10
CA CYS A 323 -13.54 -24.98 14.36
C CYS A 323 -14.77 -25.74 14.88
N ALA A 324 -14.83 -27.04 14.62
CA ALA A 324 -15.76 -27.92 15.29
C ALA A 324 -15.50 -27.94 16.81
N PRO A 325 -16.52 -28.17 17.66
CA PRO A 325 -16.37 -28.17 19.11
C PRO A 325 -15.22 -29.09 19.57
N GLN A 326 -14.35 -28.56 20.43
CA GLN A 326 -13.20 -29.29 21.00
C GLN A 326 -12.21 -29.87 19.96
N SER A 327 -12.20 -29.32 18.74
CA SER A 327 -11.38 -29.80 17.63
C SER A 327 -10.56 -28.67 16.99
N GLU A 328 -9.56 -29.03 16.19
CA GLU A 328 -8.86 -28.13 15.25
C GLU A 328 -9.37 -28.32 13.83
N GLN A 329 -10.35 -29.20 13.62
CA GLN A 329 -10.97 -29.38 12.30
C GLN A 329 -11.91 -28.21 11.98
N PRO A 330 -12.10 -27.89 10.69
CA PRO A 330 -13.08 -26.91 10.25
C PRO A 330 -14.46 -27.13 10.87
N ALA A 331 -15.20 -26.03 11.07
CA ALA A 331 -16.59 -26.11 11.51
C ALA A 331 -17.43 -27.00 10.57
N ASP A 332 -18.34 -27.77 11.14
CA ASP A 332 -19.22 -28.66 10.38
C ASP A 332 -20.23 -27.86 9.55
N ILE A 333 -20.28 -28.16 8.25
CA ILE A 333 -21.16 -27.50 7.28
C ILE A 333 -22.63 -27.56 7.69
N ASN A 334 -23.13 -28.70 8.18
CA ASN A 334 -24.55 -28.85 8.52
C ASN A 334 -24.92 -28.00 9.73
N THR A 335 -24.01 -27.92 10.70
CA THR A 335 -24.13 -27.08 11.89
C THR A 335 -24.17 -25.60 11.50
N VAL A 336 -23.21 -25.13 10.70
CA VAL A 336 -23.14 -23.74 10.21
C VAL A 336 -24.37 -23.39 9.38
N ARG A 337 -24.73 -24.24 8.42
CA ARG A 337 -25.91 -24.04 7.56
C ARG A 337 -27.20 -23.92 8.37
N SER A 338 -27.36 -24.78 9.37
CA SER A 338 -28.54 -24.74 10.25
C SER A 338 -28.56 -23.49 11.15
N GLN A 339 -27.40 -23.07 11.66
CA GLN A 339 -27.26 -21.84 12.45
C GLN A 339 -27.62 -20.58 11.64
N LEU A 340 -27.16 -20.51 10.39
CA LEU A 340 -27.47 -19.40 9.49
C LEU A 340 -28.96 -19.38 9.09
N ALA A 341 -29.54 -20.53 8.76
CA ALA A 341 -30.98 -20.63 8.53
C ALA A 341 -31.78 -20.18 9.76
N THR A 342 -31.33 -20.55 10.96
CA THR A 342 -31.95 -20.18 12.24
C THR A 342 -31.87 -18.68 12.51
N LEU A 343 -30.71 -18.05 12.31
CA LEU A 343 -30.57 -16.61 12.59
C LEU A 343 -31.33 -15.74 11.59
N MET A 344 -31.44 -16.16 10.33
CA MET A 344 -32.20 -15.43 9.30
C MET A 344 -33.71 -15.59 9.49
N THR A 345 -34.17 -16.77 9.93
CA THR A 345 -35.61 -17.01 10.19
C THR A 345 -36.04 -16.42 11.54
N TYR A 346 -35.19 -16.55 12.56
CA TYR A 346 -35.45 -16.11 13.92
C TYR A 346 -34.26 -15.29 14.45
N PRO A 347 -34.16 -14.00 14.09
CA PRO A 347 -33.11 -13.11 14.59
C PRO A 347 -33.06 -13.06 16.13
N ALA A 348 -31.88 -12.81 16.69
CA ALA A 348 -31.75 -12.67 18.13
C ALA A 348 -32.50 -11.44 18.67
N ASN A 349 -33.07 -11.58 19.87
CA ASN A 349 -33.70 -10.48 20.59
C ASN A 349 -32.65 -9.58 21.28
N VAL A 350 -31.62 -9.20 20.52
CA VAL A 350 -30.64 -8.15 20.87
C VAL A 350 -30.91 -6.94 19.97
N ARG A 351 -30.57 -5.75 20.44
CA ARG A 351 -30.70 -4.54 19.60
C ARG A 351 -29.61 -4.56 18.53
N PRO A 352 -29.89 -4.04 17.31
CA PRO A 352 -28.83 -3.75 16.35
C PRO A 352 -27.76 -2.85 16.97
N ALA A 353 -26.50 -3.14 16.65
CA ALA A 353 -25.37 -2.33 17.10
C ALA A 353 -25.19 -1.09 16.19
N SER A 354 -24.28 -0.20 16.59
CA SER A 354 -23.86 0.95 15.77
C SER A 354 -22.35 1.16 15.88
N LEU A 355 -21.58 0.18 15.38
CA LEU A 355 -20.11 0.19 15.53
C LEU A 355 -19.42 1.18 14.59
N ILE A 356 -20.12 1.71 13.60
CA ILE A 356 -19.60 2.72 12.66
C ILE A 356 -19.01 3.93 13.42
N SER A 357 -19.68 4.36 14.49
CA SER A 357 -19.21 5.48 15.32
C SER A 357 -17.86 5.23 15.99
N LEU A 358 -17.53 3.96 16.23
CA LEU A 358 -16.26 3.52 16.79
C LEU A 358 -15.20 3.30 15.71
N ALA A 359 -15.59 2.76 14.56
CA ALA A 359 -14.72 2.55 13.40
C ALA A 359 -14.12 3.87 12.88
N THR A 360 -14.80 5.00 13.08
CA THR A 360 -14.30 6.33 12.68
C THR A 360 -13.42 7.01 13.73
N LEU A 361 -13.20 6.41 14.91
CA LEU A 361 -12.31 7.01 15.91
C LEU A 361 -10.85 6.81 15.53
N ARG A 362 -10.02 7.82 15.83
CA ARG A 362 -8.57 7.69 15.66
C ARG A 362 -8.02 6.55 16.51
N ARG A 363 -7.12 5.74 15.94
CA ARG A 363 -6.50 4.60 16.63
C ARG A 363 -5.80 4.98 17.94
N SER A 364 -5.11 6.13 17.97
CA SER A 364 -4.44 6.67 19.17
C SER A 364 -5.36 6.92 20.36
N ALA A 365 -6.66 7.10 20.14
CA ALA A 365 -7.61 7.39 21.21
C ALA A 365 -8.09 6.14 21.96
N TRP A 366 -7.98 4.96 21.32
CA TRP A 366 -8.51 3.71 21.87
C TRP A 366 -7.92 3.30 23.23
N PRO A 367 -6.60 3.40 23.51
CA PRO A 367 -6.05 3.04 24.81
C PRO A 367 -6.72 3.73 25.99
N GLU A 368 -7.01 5.02 25.85
CA GLU A 368 -7.66 5.82 26.89
C GLU A 368 -9.18 5.67 26.88
N LEU A 369 -9.78 5.49 25.72
CA LEU A 369 -11.21 5.27 25.58
C LEU A 369 -11.63 3.94 26.22
N ARG A 370 -10.88 2.87 25.98
CA ARG A 370 -11.17 1.52 26.52
C ARG A 370 -11.21 1.49 28.05
N LYS A 371 -10.43 2.33 28.72
CA LYS A 371 -10.42 2.46 30.20
C LYS A 371 -11.69 3.13 30.76
N LYS A 372 -12.42 3.87 29.93
CA LYS A 372 -13.57 4.71 30.34
C LYS A 372 -14.91 4.18 29.85
N MET A 373 -14.89 3.33 28.83
CA MET A 373 -16.08 2.70 28.27
C MET A 373 -16.68 1.66 29.22
N SER A 374 -17.96 1.37 29.02
CA SER A 374 -18.67 0.35 29.78
C SER A 374 -18.05 -1.04 29.60
N GLU A 375 -17.90 -1.77 30.71
CA GLU A 375 -17.27 -3.10 30.74
C GLU A 375 -17.95 -4.10 29.80
N GLY A 376 -19.29 -4.05 29.71
CA GLY A 376 -20.07 -4.91 28.82
C GLY A 376 -19.75 -4.68 27.34
N LEU A 377 -19.61 -3.42 26.92
CA LEU A 377 -19.24 -3.10 25.53
C LEU A 377 -17.81 -3.57 25.23
N ILE A 378 -16.87 -3.32 26.13
CA ILE A 378 -15.46 -3.74 25.96
C ILE A 378 -15.36 -5.26 25.87
N LYS A 379 -16.07 -5.99 26.73
CA LYS A 379 -16.11 -7.46 26.68
C LYS A 379 -16.65 -7.96 25.34
N ASP A 380 -17.73 -7.38 24.83
CA ASP A 380 -18.28 -7.78 23.53
C ASP A 380 -17.33 -7.44 22.37
N LEU A 381 -16.65 -6.28 22.42
CA LEU A 381 -15.62 -5.92 21.45
C LEU A 381 -14.42 -6.89 21.51
N ASP A 382 -13.99 -7.31 22.69
CA ASP A 382 -12.91 -8.27 22.87
C ASP A 382 -13.26 -9.65 22.32
N VAL A 383 -14.52 -10.05 22.45
CA VAL A 383 -15.01 -11.28 21.83
C VAL A 383 -15.11 -11.12 20.31
N LEU A 384 -15.53 -9.95 19.80
CA LEU A 384 -15.55 -9.65 18.36
C LEU A 384 -14.15 -9.62 17.72
N ARG A 385 -13.09 -9.24 18.46
CA ARG A 385 -11.69 -9.30 18.00
C ARG A 385 -11.25 -10.72 17.64
N LEU A 386 -11.89 -11.74 18.19
CA LEU A 386 -11.62 -13.14 17.83
C LEU A 386 -12.21 -13.55 16.47
N ALA A 387 -12.89 -12.63 15.77
CA ALA A 387 -13.42 -12.84 14.43
C ALA A 387 -12.63 -12.05 13.38
N PRO A 388 -11.55 -12.64 12.81
CA PRO A 388 -10.71 -11.92 11.84
C PRO A 388 -11.41 -11.65 10.49
N ILE A 389 -12.47 -12.39 10.19
CA ILE A 389 -13.30 -12.20 9.00
C ILE A 389 -14.73 -11.89 9.47
N ILE A 390 -15.24 -10.76 9.01
CA ILE A 390 -16.63 -10.34 9.19
C ILE A 390 -17.36 -10.46 7.85
N ILE A 391 -18.55 -11.05 7.83
CA ILE A 391 -19.44 -11.10 6.67
C ILE A 391 -20.69 -10.29 6.99
N ASN A 392 -20.87 -9.17 6.30
CA ASN A 392 -22.08 -8.39 6.38
C ASN A 392 -23.08 -8.84 5.32
N CYS A 393 -24.15 -9.49 5.78
CA CYS A 393 -25.25 -9.97 4.96
C CYS A 393 -26.35 -8.92 4.77
N ASP A 394 -26.22 -7.72 5.35
CA ASP A 394 -27.15 -6.62 5.12
C ASP A 394 -26.89 -6.02 3.74
N ARG A 395 -27.74 -6.38 2.78
CA ARG A 395 -27.55 -6.04 1.37
C ARG A 395 -27.45 -4.55 1.12
N ARG A 396 -26.53 -4.19 0.24
CA ARG A 396 -26.33 -2.83 -0.28
C ARG A 396 -26.59 -2.80 -1.78
N GLU A 397 -27.00 -1.66 -2.30
CA GLU A 397 -27.16 -1.52 -3.73
C GLU A 397 -25.79 -1.46 -4.40
N ARG A 398 -25.55 -2.35 -5.38
CA ARG A 398 -24.27 -2.41 -6.11
C ARG A 398 -23.87 -1.10 -6.80
N ARG A 399 -24.85 -0.28 -7.18
CA ARG A 399 -24.61 1.01 -7.85
C ARG A 399 -23.98 2.08 -6.93
N LEU A 400 -23.97 1.85 -5.62
CA LEU A 400 -23.34 2.76 -4.68
C LEU A 400 -21.81 2.69 -4.86
N PRO A 401 -21.09 3.81 -4.70
CA PRO A 401 -19.64 3.79 -4.62
C PRO A 401 -19.14 2.84 -3.52
N LEU A 402 -17.97 2.22 -3.72
CA LEU A 402 -17.36 1.32 -2.73
C LEU A 402 -17.20 1.98 -1.36
N ALA A 403 -16.88 3.27 -1.32
CA ALA A 403 -16.82 4.02 -0.06
C ALA A 403 -18.18 4.05 0.68
N GLU A 404 -19.30 4.18 -0.05
CA GLU A 404 -20.64 4.18 0.55
C GLU A 404 -21.13 2.77 0.93
N ILE A 405 -20.70 1.73 0.21
CA ILE A 405 -20.98 0.34 0.58
C ILE A 405 -20.29 0.00 1.91
N ARG A 406 -19.03 0.44 2.08
CA ARG A 406 -18.18 0.15 3.23
C ARG A 406 -18.52 0.98 4.48
N GLN A 407 -19.25 2.08 4.35
CA GLN A 407 -19.75 2.92 5.45
C GLN A 407 -20.99 2.33 6.14
N THR A 408 -20.96 1.02 6.42
CA THR A 408 -22.02 0.30 7.12
C THR A 408 -21.44 -0.53 8.26
N GLU A 409 -22.29 -1.30 8.95
CA GLU A 409 -21.85 -2.12 10.09
C GLU A 409 -20.67 -3.03 9.71
N ARG A 410 -19.59 -2.90 10.48
CA ARG A 410 -18.31 -3.57 10.29
C ARG A 410 -17.52 -3.59 11.61
N GLY A 411 -16.30 -4.10 11.55
CA GLY A 411 -15.37 -4.09 12.69
C GLY A 411 -14.95 -2.68 13.14
N VAL A 412 -14.17 -2.59 14.21
CA VAL A 412 -13.71 -1.31 14.81
C VAL A 412 -12.24 -1.01 14.48
N GLY A 413 -11.76 -1.50 13.33
CA GLY A 413 -10.37 -1.41 12.89
C GLY A 413 -9.47 -2.56 13.34
N ASP A 414 -9.89 -3.38 14.30
CA ASP A 414 -9.07 -4.50 14.79
C ASP A 414 -9.07 -5.72 13.84
N GLN A 415 -10.02 -5.77 12.91
CA GLN A 415 -10.28 -6.91 12.05
C GLN A 415 -9.62 -6.78 10.66
N PRO A 416 -8.94 -7.85 10.18
CA PRO A 416 -8.35 -7.88 8.86
C PRO A 416 -9.31 -7.65 7.70
N LEU A 417 -10.49 -8.29 7.70
CA LEU A 417 -11.37 -8.35 6.54
C LEU A 417 -12.84 -8.21 6.92
N THR A 418 -13.56 -7.35 6.21
CA THR A 418 -15.03 -7.33 6.16
C THR A 418 -15.51 -7.56 4.73
N LEU A 419 -16.55 -8.37 4.57
CA LEU A 419 -17.22 -8.64 3.30
C LEU A 419 -18.59 -7.98 3.30
N PHE A 420 -18.98 -7.34 2.19
CA PHE A 420 -20.30 -6.76 2.02
C PHE A 420 -21.03 -7.40 0.84
N ASP A 421 -22.24 -7.89 1.07
CA ASP A 421 -23.12 -8.41 0.02
C ASP A 421 -23.85 -7.26 -0.69
N THR A 422 -23.78 -7.21 -2.02
CA THR A 422 -24.58 -6.28 -2.83
C THR A 422 -25.78 -6.95 -3.50
N GLY A 423 -25.94 -8.27 -3.31
CA GLY A 423 -26.88 -9.12 -4.01
C GLY A 423 -26.43 -9.53 -5.42
N GLU A 424 -25.59 -8.72 -6.06
CA GLU A 424 -25.04 -8.93 -7.43
C GLU A 424 -23.52 -9.14 -7.44
N SER A 425 -22.84 -8.76 -6.36
CA SER A 425 -21.40 -8.83 -6.18
C SER A 425 -21.06 -8.89 -4.70
N THR A 426 -19.79 -9.13 -4.40
CA THR A 426 -19.27 -9.12 -3.03
C THR A 426 -18.08 -8.19 -2.96
N VAL A 427 -18.14 -7.23 -2.04
CA VAL A 427 -17.08 -6.26 -1.79
C VAL A 427 -16.22 -6.74 -0.62
N PHE A 428 -14.92 -6.86 -0.85
CA PHE A 428 -13.90 -7.19 0.14
C PHE A 428 -13.27 -5.89 0.65
N ASP A 429 -13.41 -5.61 1.93
CA ASP A 429 -12.81 -4.47 2.62
C ASP A 429 -11.68 -4.94 3.54
N GLN A 430 -10.45 -4.86 3.02
CA GLN A 430 -9.26 -5.49 3.58
C GLN A 430 -8.35 -4.43 4.19
N SER A 431 -8.08 -4.52 5.50
CA SER A 431 -7.15 -3.60 6.16
C SER A 431 -5.77 -3.66 5.49
N ALA A 432 -5.18 -2.50 5.22
CA ALA A 432 -3.82 -2.39 4.68
C ALA A 432 -2.79 -3.01 5.64
N ILE A 433 -3.15 -3.23 6.90
CA ILE A 433 -2.28 -3.89 7.88
C ILE A 433 -2.01 -5.35 7.59
N PHE A 434 -2.99 -6.02 7.02
CA PHE A 434 -2.88 -7.45 6.76
C PHE A 434 -2.73 -7.78 5.27
N PHE A 435 -3.01 -6.81 4.40
CA PHE A 435 -3.05 -7.02 2.97
C PHE A 435 -2.37 -5.87 2.25
N ASP A 436 -1.54 -6.20 1.25
CA ASP A 436 -1.22 -5.26 0.19
C ASP A 436 -2.15 -5.45 -1.00
N SER A 437 -2.08 -4.56 -1.99
CA SER A 437 -2.97 -4.60 -3.16
C SER A 437 -2.90 -5.91 -3.95
N ALA A 438 -1.72 -6.51 -4.10
CA ALA A 438 -1.54 -7.73 -4.88
C ALA A 438 -2.10 -8.97 -4.17
N TRP A 439 -1.83 -9.12 -2.88
CA TRP A 439 -2.35 -10.20 -2.06
C TRP A 439 -3.85 -10.03 -1.78
N SER A 440 -4.29 -8.79 -1.59
CA SER A 440 -5.69 -8.41 -1.43
C SER A 440 -6.54 -8.95 -2.60
N ALA A 441 -6.17 -8.62 -3.84
CA ALA A 441 -6.87 -9.09 -5.03
C ALA A 441 -6.78 -10.62 -5.22
N ALA A 442 -5.61 -11.21 -4.98
CA ALA A 442 -5.43 -12.66 -5.08
C ALA A 442 -6.28 -13.42 -4.06
N PHE A 443 -6.35 -12.93 -2.81
CA PHE A 443 -7.13 -13.56 -1.76
C PHE A 443 -8.63 -13.41 -1.98
N ALA A 444 -9.08 -12.25 -2.50
CA ALA A 444 -10.47 -12.06 -2.91
C ALA A 444 -10.89 -13.10 -3.96
N GLU A 445 -10.09 -13.28 -5.01
CA GLU A 445 -10.33 -14.30 -6.04
C GLU A 445 -10.34 -15.73 -5.46
N ILE A 446 -9.39 -16.08 -4.59
CA ILE A 446 -9.32 -17.40 -3.94
C ILE A 446 -10.59 -17.66 -3.13
N MET A 447 -11.00 -16.69 -2.31
CA MET A 447 -12.15 -16.83 -1.42
C MET A 447 -13.47 -16.87 -2.21
N THR A 448 -13.59 -16.10 -3.28
CA THR A 448 -14.73 -16.14 -4.21
C THR A 448 -14.87 -17.53 -4.86
N ASN A 449 -13.75 -18.12 -5.30
CA ASN A 449 -13.76 -19.44 -5.90
C ASN A 449 -14.05 -20.57 -4.90
N GLU A 450 -13.59 -20.43 -3.65
CA GLU A 450 -13.94 -21.36 -2.58
C GLU A 450 -15.44 -21.23 -2.21
N ALA A 451 -15.97 -20.00 -2.13
CA ALA A 451 -17.40 -19.78 -1.91
C ALA A 451 -18.25 -20.40 -3.03
N LEU A 452 -17.84 -20.26 -4.29
CA LEU A 452 -18.52 -20.89 -5.42
C LEU A 452 -18.50 -22.43 -5.31
N SER A 453 -17.39 -23.02 -4.85
CA SER A 453 -17.31 -24.47 -4.61
C SER A 453 -18.32 -24.93 -3.56
N TRP A 454 -18.46 -24.19 -2.46
CA TRP A 454 -19.49 -24.45 -1.45
C TRP A 454 -20.90 -24.25 -1.97
N ALA A 455 -21.14 -23.22 -2.78
CA ALA A 455 -22.42 -22.94 -3.39
C ALA A 455 -22.90 -24.07 -4.32
N ILE A 456 -22.00 -24.64 -5.12
CA ILE A 456 -22.28 -25.81 -5.96
C ILE A 456 -22.61 -27.04 -5.09
N TYR A 457 -21.87 -27.26 -4.00
CA TYR A 457 -22.18 -28.35 -3.07
C TYR A 457 -23.56 -28.16 -2.40
N LEU A 458 -23.86 -26.95 -1.92
CA LEU A 458 -25.10 -26.64 -1.22
C LEU A 458 -26.34 -26.74 -2.13
N SER A 459 -26.21 -26.42 -3.42
CA SER A 459 -27.33 -26.52 -4.37
C SER A 459 -27.79 -27.96 -4.62
N ALA A 460 -26.92 -28.94 -4.36
CA ALA A 460 -27.25 -30.37 -4.46
C ALA A 460 -27.92 -30.92 -3.18
N LEU A 461 -27.98 -30.15 -2.10
CA LEU A 461 -28.57 -30.57 -0.84
C LEU A 461 -30.06 -30.19 -0.75
N PRO A 462 -30.88 -30.92 0.03
CA PRO A 462 -32.25 -30.52 0.30
C PRO A 462 -32.30 -29.15 1.02
N PRO A 463 -33.43 -28.43 0.96
CA PRO A 463 -33.63 -27.19 1.68
C PRO A 463 -33.31 -27.32 3.17
N VAL A 464 -32.53 -26.39 3.70
CA VAL A 464 -32.20 -26.36 5.12
C VAL A 464 -33.43 -26.00 5.96
N GLN A 465 -33.58 -26.67 7.10
CA GLN A 465 -34.58 -26.32 8.10
C GLN A 465 -33.91 -25.55 9.24
N ALA A 466 -34.52 -24.43 9.64
CA ALA A 466 -34.14 -23.72 10.85
C ALA A 466 -34.31 -24.64 12.07
N ARG A 467 -33.35 -24.60 12.99
CA ARG A 467 -33.36 -25.38 14.23
C ARG A 467 -33.41 -24.43 15.44
N GLN A 468 -33.41 -24.97 16.65
CA GLN A 468 -33.42 -24.15 17.87
C GLN A 468 -32.04 -23.56 18.20
N THR A 469 -30.94 -24.16 17.75
CA THR A 469 -29.58 -23.71 18.09
C THR A 469 -29.15 -22.53 17.25
N ARG A 470 -29.19 -21.33 17.83
CA ARG A 470 -28.70 -20.09 17.23
C ARG A 470 -27.20 -19.89 17.53
N PRO A 471 -26.41 -19.28 16.61
CA PRO A 471 -25.08 -18.81 16.93
C PRO A 471 -25.09 -17.71 18.02
N HIS A 472 -23.96 -17.53 18.68
CA HIS A 472 -23.83 -16.56 19.78
C HIS A 472 -23.99 -15.14 19.25
N ALA A 473 -24.98 -14.39 19.74
CA ALA A 473 -25.21 -12.99 19.37
C ALA A 473 -24.57 -12.05 20.39
N LEU A 474 -23.81 -11.06 19.93
CA LEU A 474 -23.23 -10.03 20.78
C LEU A 474 -24.27 -8.95 21.09
N ALA A 475 -24.21 -8.37 22.29
CA ALA A 475 -25.14 -7.32 22.68
C ALA A 475 -24.69 -5.94 22.18
N LEU A 476 -23.36 -5.69 22.16
CA LEU A 476 -22.70 -4.48 21.66
C LEU A 476 -23.40 -3.19 22.08
N LYS A 477 -23.83 -3.16 23.35
CA LYS A 477 -24.69 -2.10 23.86
C LYS A 477 -23.86 -0.87 24.22
N ILE A 478 -23.88 0.12 23.32
CA ILE A 478 -23.34 1.46 23.59
C ILE A 478 -24.29 2.18 24.54
N GLN A 479 -23.79 2.59 25.71
CA GLN A 479 -24.57 3.35 26.69
C GLN A 479 -24.48 4.86 26.43
N ALA A 480 -25.38 5.65 27.00
CA ALA A 480 -25.35 7.11 26.84
C ALA A 480 -24.03 7.74 27.31
N ALA A 481 -23.38 7.16 28.33
CA ALA A 481 -22.06 7.57 28.78
C ALA A 481 -20.99 7.28 27.73
N ASP A 482 -21.04 6.10 27.10
CA ASP A 482 -20.13 5.72 26.00
C ASP A 482 -20.31 6.66 24.80
N GLU A 483 -21.56 6.96 24.40
CA GLU A 483 -21.84 7.91 23.32
C GLU A 483 -21.26 9.30 23.59
N SER A 484 -21.35 9.78 24.84
CA SER A 484 -20.77 11.07 25.22
C SER A 484 -19.25 11.08 25.07
N LEU A 485 -18.60 9.96 25.40
CA LEU A 485 -17.16 9.80 25.22
C LEU A 485 -16.78 9.75 23.74
N ILE A 486 -17.50 8.96 22.93
CA ILE A 486 -17.29 8.83 21.48
C ILE A 486 -17.40 10.19 20.80
N ARG A 487 -18.45 10.98 21.09
CA ARG A 487 -18.66 12.31 20.49
C ARG A 487 -17.58 13.33 20.86
N LYS A 488 -16.93 13.19 22.01
CA LYS A 488 -15.83 14.07 22.46
C LYS A 488 -14.46 13.62 21.94
N THR A 489 -14.37 12.42 21.40
CA THR A 489 -13.12 11.84 20.92
C THR A 489 -12.90 12.25 19.47
N ALA A 490 -11.64 12.55 19.12
CA ALA A 490 -11.29 12.90 17.74
C ALA A 490 -11.63 11.75 16.79
N SER A 491 -12.43 12.06 15.78
CA SER A 491 -12.81 11.14 14.72
C SER A 491 -12.16 11.52 13.39
N LEU A 492 -12.16 10.55 12.51
CA LEU A 492 -11.73 10.62 11.14
C LEU A 492 -12.91 11.18 10.29
N PRO A 493 -12.73 12.22 9.45
CA PRO A 493 -13.77 12.75 8.55
C PRO A 493 -14.21 11.82 7.40
N LEU A 494 -15.49 11.45 7.28
CA LEU A 494 -16.02 10.49 6.26
C LEU A 494 -15.22 10.34 4.95
N GLU A 495 -14.92 9.08 4.58
CA GLU A 495 -14.22 8.73 3.34
C GLU A 495 -14.97 9.29 2.12
N ALA A 496 -14.26 10.07 1.29
CA ALA A 496 -14.77 10.57 0.03
C ALA A 496 -14.15 9.78 -1.14
N SER A 497 -14.98 9.31 -2.07
CA SER A 497 -14.55 8.52 -3.23
C SER A 497 -14.98 9.18 -4.53
N VAL A 498 -14.17 9.00 -5.58
CA VAL A 498 -14.50 9.32 -6.97
C VAL A 498 -14.20 8.09 -7.79
N GLU A 499 -15.21 7.24 -7.94
CA GLU A 499 -15.16 6.02 -8.75
C GLU A 499 -15.63 6.29 -10.17
N THR A 500 -15.08 5.54 -11.12
CA THR A 500 -15.46 5.65 -12.53
C THR A 500 -15.48 4.28 -13.20
N ASP A 501 -16.58 4.01 -13.89
CA ASP A 501 -16.77 2.86 -14.77
C ASP A 501 -16.35 3.16 -16.23
N GLN A 502 -15.94 4.39 -16.52
CA GLN A 502 -15.63 4.87 -17.87
C GLN A 502 -14.25 4.43 -18.38
N ILE A 503 -13.56 3.53 -17.67
CA ILE A 503 -12.23 3.06 -18.05
C ILE A 503 -12.31 2.20 -19.32
N ASN A 504 -11.75 2.69 -20.42
CA ASN A 504 -11.68 1.94 -21.68
C ASN A 504 -10.49 0.95 -21.67
N LEU A 505 -10.69 -0.22 -21.06
CA LEU A 505 -9.68 -1.28 -20.99
C LEU A 505 -9.17 -1.74 -22.37
N LYS A 506 -10.05 -1.78 -23.39
CA LYS A 506 -9.67 -2.15 -24.76
C LYS A 506 -8.69 -1.14 -25.37
N ALA A 507 -8.93 0.15 -25.15
CA ALA A 507 -8.03 1.21 -25.59
C ALA A 507 -6.68 1.13 -24.88
N LEU A 508 -6.66 0.89 -23.56
CA LEU A 508 -5.42 0.70 -22.80
C LEU A 508 -4.62 -0.50 -23.30
N GLN A 509 -5.29 -1.63 -23.57
CA GLN A 509 -4.63 -2.81 -24.14
C GLN A 509 -4.08 -2.55 -25.54
N ARG A 510 -4.82 -1.82 -26.40
CA ARG A 510 -4.35 -1.42 -27.72
C ARG A 510 -3.11 -0.53 -27.62
N LEU A 511 -3.11 0.43 -26.69
CA LEU A 511 -1.98 1.31 -26.43
C LEU A 511 -0.75 0.50 -25.95
N ARG A 512 -0.94 -0.44 -25.01
CA ARG A 512 0.14 -1.36 -24.58
C ARG A 512 0.75 -2.13 -25.76
N ARG A 513 -0.08 -2.67 -26.66
CA ARG A 513 0.40 -3.38 -27.86
C ARG A 513 1.14 -2.44 -28.83
N LEU A 514 0.68 -1.20 -28.97
CA LEU A 514 1.34 -0.19 -29.81
C LEU A 514 2.72 0.18 -29.26
N PHE A 515 2.85 0.40 -27.95
CA PHE A 515 4.13 0.63 -27.30
C PHE A 515 5.05 -0.57 -27.44
N LYS A 516 4.54 -1.80 -27.21
CA LYS A 516 5.32 -3.03 -27.43
C LYS A 516 5.81 -3.21 -28.87
N ARG A 517 5.14 -2.64 -29.88
CA ARG A 517 5.59 -2.67 -31.28
C ARG A 517 6.64 -1.60 -31.61
N ARG A 518 6.73 -0.54 -30.81
CA ARG A 518 7.65 0.59 -30.98
C ARG A 518 8.81 0.55 -29.96
N ASN A 519 8.97 -0.58 -29.26
CA ASN A 519 9.41 -0.67 -27.86
C ASN A 519 10.90 -0.56 -27.59
N ASP A 520 11.78 -0.75 -28.57
CA ASP A 520 13.21 -0.88 -28.23
C ASP A 520 13.86 0.47 -27.88
N LEU A 521 13.23 1.60 -28.21
CA LEU A 521 13.77 2.94 -27.97
C LEU A 521 12.96 3.78 -26.97
N ILE A 522 11.74 3.37 -26.62
CA ILE A 522 10.85 4.12 -25.74
C ILE A 522 10.48 3.21 -24.56
N GLU A 523 11.26 3.27 -23.49
CA GLU A 523 11.05 2.56 -22.21
C GLU A 523 9.83 3.13 -21.46
N LEU A 524 8.64 3.05 -22.06
CA LEU A 524 7.42 3.67 -21.53
C LEU A 524 6.27 2.66 -21.46
N THR A 525 5.71 2.51 -20.26
CA THR A 525 4.52 1.72 -20.01
C THR A 525 3.27 2.61 -19.94
N VAL A 526 2.10 1.98 -20.02
CA VAL A 526 0.83 2.69 -19.77
C VAL A 526 0.74 3.23 -18.35
N ASN A 527 1.36 2.58 -17.37
CA ASN A 527 1.38 3.08 -16.00
C ASN A 527 2.22 4.35 -15.88
N ASP A 528 3.30 4.45 -16.65
CA ASP A 528 4.15 5.66 -16.70
C ASP A 528 3.38 6.84 -17.28
N LEU A 529 2.56 6.59 -18.31
CA LEU A 529 1.65 7.59 -18.82
C LEU A 529 0.63 8.03 -17.76
N LEU A 530 0.08 7.12 -16.96
CA LEU A 530 -0.86 7.52 -15.89
C LEU A 530 -0.19 8.44 -14.86
N VAL A 531 1.07 8.16 -14.49
CA VAL A 531 1.88 9.05 -13.63
C VAL A 531 2.08 10.41 -14.28
N LEU A 532 2.46 10.43 -15.56
CA LEU A 532 2.61 11.66 -16.34
C LEU A 532 1.30 12.46 -16.42
N TYR A 533 0.19 11.80 -16.75
CA TYR A 533 -1.13 12.43 -16.86
C TYR A 533 -1.62 12.97 -15.53
N ARG A 534 -1.32 12.30 -14.40
CA ARG A 534 -1.62 12.84 -13.07
C ARG A 534 -0.88 14.15 -12.82
N ALA A 535 0.39 14.26 -13.21
CA ALA A 535 1.14 15.50 -13.09
C ALA A 535 0.63 16.60 -14.05
N ILE A 536 0.30 16.24 -15.29
CA ILE A 536 -0.32 17.17 -16.25
C ILE A 536 -1.65 17.68 -15.69
N HIS A 537 -2.48 16.77 -15.17
CA HIS A 537 -3.76 17.09 -14.54
C HIS A 537 -3.55 18.05 -13.38
N ALA A 538 -2.62 17.79 -12.46
CA ALA A 538 -2.36 18.68 -11.34
C ALA A 538 -2.06 20.14 -11.77
N VAL A 539 -1.33 20.33 -12.88
CA VAL A 539 -0.98 21.67 -13.39
C VAL A 539 -2.09 22.30 -14.22
N LYS A 540 -2.92 21.49 -14.90
CA LYS A 540 -3.95 21.96 -15.84
C LYS A 540 -5.36 21.94 -15.27
N TYR A 541 -5.56 21.31 -14.11
CA TYR A 541 -6.86 21.16 -13.49
C TYR A 541 -7.48 22.52 -13.24
N LYS A 542 -8.72 22.68 -13.69
CA LYS A 542 -9.55 23.83 -13.40
C LYS A 542 -10.81 23.29 -12.74
N PRO A 543 -11.13 23.72 -11.50
CA PRO A 543 -12.38 23.35 -10.88
C PRO A 543 -13.55 23.84 -11.75
N SER A 544 -14.65 23.07 -11.80
CA SER A 544 -15.85 23.53 -12.49
C SER A 544 -16.43 24.78 -11.79
N ALA A 545 -17.04 25.66 -12.58
CA ALA A 545 -17.69 26.85 -12.04
C ALA A 545 -18.84 26.47 -11.07
N SER A 546 -19.51 25.34 -11.31
CA SER A 546 -20.55 24.80 -10.42
C SER A 546 -19.97 24.44 -9.05
N LEU A 547 -18.86 23.69 -9.01
CA LEU A 547 -18.21 23.31 -7.75
C LEU A 547 -17.82 24.53 -6.91
N ILE A 548 -17.22 25.55 -7.54
CA ILE A 548 -16.85 26.79 -6.84
C ILE A 548 -18.09 27.51 -6.32
N THR A 549 -19.19 27.52 -7.08
CA THR A 549 -20.44 28.15 -6.67
C THR A 549 -21.06 27.42 -5.48
N GLU A 550 -21.09 26.09 -5.51
CA GLU A 550 -21.61 25.26 -4.42
C GLU A 550 -20.77 25.41 -3.15
N LEU A 551 -19.43 25.37 -3.24
CA LEU A 551 -18.56 25.60 -2.09
C LEU A 551 -18.76 27.00 -1.50
N LYS A 552 -18.94 28.03 -2.34
CA LYS A 552 -19.28 29.37 -1.85
C LYS A 552 -20.63 29.41 -1.16
N ALA A 553 -21.64 28.70 -1.66
CA ALA A 553 -22.94 28.59 -0.99
C ALA A 553 -22.80 27.88 0.37
N LEU A 554 -22.06 26.77 0.44
CA LEU A 554 -21.77 26.06 1.69
C LEU A 554 -20.98 26.91 2.69
N SER A 555 -20.14 27.83 2.21
CA SER A 555 -19.42 28.77 3.08
C SER A 555 -20.32 29.77 3.81
N GLN A 556 -21.59 29.92 3.38
CA GLN A 556 -22.57 30.80 4.02
C GLN A 556 -23.34 30.12 5.15
N SER A 557 -23.32 28.79 5.25
CA SER A 557 -23.98 28.05 6.33
C SER A 557 -23.00 27.83 7.48
N GLN A 558 -23.46 28.10 8.71
CA GLN A 558 -22.62 28.03 9.91
C GLN A 558 -22.03 26.62 10.14
N ASP A 559 -22.78 25.57 9.81
CA ASP A 559 -22.37 24.18 10.02
C ASP A 559 -21.32 23.71 9.01
N THR A 560 -21.33 24.25 7.79
CA THR A 560 -20.46 23.79 6.69
C THR A 560 -19.35 24.78 6.36
N GLN A 561 -19.37 25.99 6.94
CA GLN A 561 -18.44 27.07 6.64
C GLN A 561 -16.96 26.68 6.79
N PRO A 562 -16.51 26.05 7.89
CA PRO A 562 -15.10 25.72 8.05
C PRO A 562 -14.58 24.79 6.95
N ALA A 563 -15.35 23.75 6.62
CA ALA A 563 -15.00 22.79 5.58
C ALA A 563 -15.00 23.42 4.18
N ALA A 564 -16.00 24.26 3.88
CA ALA A 564 -16.13 24.94 2.60
C ALA A 564 -14.97 25.93 2.36
N LEU A 565 -14.57 26.68 3.39
CA LEU A 565 -13.43 27.59 3.29
C LEU A 565 -12.11 26.84 3.10
N ALA A 566 -11.87 25.76 3.85
CA ALA A 566 -10.69 24.92 3.68
C ALA A 566 -10.61 24.30 2.27
N ALA A 567 -11.75 23.85 1.72
CA ALA A 567 -11.82 23.33 0.36
C ALA A 567 -11.52 24.42 -0.70
N LEU A 568 -12.08 25.63 -0.54
CA LEU A 568 -11.81 26.75 -1.45
C LEU A 568 -10.34 27.19 -1.41
N GLU A 569 -9.73 27.23 -0.22
CA GLU A 569 -8.30 27.53 -0.04
C GLU A 569 -7.42 26.45 -0.70
N SER A 570 -7.76 25.18 -0.50
CA SER A 570 -7.07 24.05 -1.14
C SER A 570 -7.14 24.14 -2.67
N ILE A 571 -8.32 24.42 -3.23
CA ILE A 571 -8.50 24.59 -4.68
C ILE A 571 -7.66 25.76 -5.23
N THR A 572 -7.56 26.84 -4.47
CA THR A 572 -6.80 28.03 -4.89
C THR A 572 -5.29 27.81 -4.79
N SER A 573 -4.84 26.98 -3.85
CA SER A 573 -3.43 26.64 -3.63
C SER A 573 -2.90 25.54 -4.55
N LEU A 574 -3.76 24.62 -5.02
CA LEU A 574 -3.40 23.53 -5.95
C LEU A 574 -2.70 23.98 -7.25
N GLY A 575 -2.94 25.22 -7.71
CA GLY A 575 -2.26 25.78 -8.88
C GLY A 575 -0.81 26.23 -8.63
N ARG A 576 -0.34 26.25 -7.37
CA ARG A 576 0.98 26.76 -6.97
C ARG A 576 2.00 25.66 -6.68
N THR A 577 1.55 24.48 -6.25
CA THR A 577 2.40 23.34 -5.88
C THR A 577 2.35 22.28 -6.97
N LYS A 578 3.51 21.79 -7.42
CA LYS A 578 3.60 20.57 -8.24
C LYS A 578 3.58 19.40 -7.25
N PRO A 579 2.48 18.66 -7.07
CA PRO A 579 2.44 17.61 -6.07
C PRO A 579 3.42 16.51 -6.48
N ALA A 580 4.33 16.16 -5.58
CA ALA A 580 5.10 14.95 -5.75
C ALA A 580 4.14 13.75 -5.70
N ILE A 581 4.35 12.77 -6.58
CA ILE A 581 3.52 11.58 -6.65
C ILE A 581 4.20 10.51 -5.83
N VAL A 582 3.55 10.04 -4.76
CA VAL A 582 3.96 8.82 -4.08
C VAL A 582 3.57 7.63 -4.95
N ILE A 583 4.55 6.86 -5.41
CA ILE A 583 4.36 5.66 -6.22
C ILE A 583 4.77 4.46 -5.37
N PRO A 584 3.82 3.58 -4.98
CA PRO A 584 4.15 2.32 -4.35
C PRO A 584 4.78 1.39 -5.40
N VAL A 585 6.03 0.95 -5.16
CA VAL A 585 6.74 -0.03 -5.99
C VAL A 585 6.68 -1.39 -5.29
N ASP A 586 6.32 -2.44 -6.04
CA ASP A 586 6.27 -3.81 -5.52
C ASP A 586 7.67 -4.33 -5.16
N GLY A 587 8.02 -4.26 -3.87
CA GLY A 587 9.25 -4.83 -3.30
C GLY A 587 9.13 -6.32 -2.97
N SER A 588 7.90 -6.85 -2.91
CA SER A 588 7.64 -8.22 -2.45
C SER A 588 8.27 -9.29 -3.33
N ARG A 589 8.59 -9.00 -4.60
CA ARG A 589 9.24 -9.94 -5.52
C ARG A 589 10.61 -10.42 -5.03
N ARG A 590 11.42 -9.50 -4.51
CA ARG A 590 12.77 -9.79 -3.99
C ARG A 590 12.72 -10.12 -2.51
N THR A 591 12.03 -9.27 -1.75
CA THR A 591 11.95 -9.39 -0.30
C THR A 591 10.48 -9.39 0.11
N PRO A 592 9.81 -10.56 0.19
CA PRO A 592 8.37 -10.63 0.46
C PRO A 592 7.89 -9.92 1.71
N ARG A 593 8.75 -9.72 2.73
CA ARG A 593 8.41 -8.97 3.96
C ARG A 593 8.32 -7.45 3.76
N ASP A 594 9.03 -6.90 2.78
CA ASP A 594 9.10 -5.45 2.58
C ASP A 594 7.88 -4.91 1.82
N ARG A 595 7.17 -5.79 1.09
CA ARG A 595 5.94 -5.56 0.30
C ARG A 595 6.01 -4.41 -0.71
N VAL A 596 6.07 -3.19 -0.21
CA VAL A 596 6.00 -1.95 -0.98
C VAL A 596 7.16 -1.04 -0.59
N TYR A 597 7.91 -0.60 -1.58
CA TYR A 597 8.84 0.52 -1.46
C TYR A 597 8.20 1.75 -2.12
N PRO A 598 7.79 2.77 -1.37
CA PRO A 598 7.34 3.99 -1.99
C PRO A 598 8.52 4.78 -2.54
N ILE A 599 8.23 5.48 -3.62
CA ILE A 599 9.05 6.57 -4.11
C ILE A 599 8.21 7.83 -4.20
N THR A 600 8.79 8.93 -3.76
CA THR A 600 8.27 10.26 -4.03
C THR A 600 8.86 10.72 -5.35
N PHE A 601 8.03 10.82 -6.39
CA PHE A 601 8.45 11.15 -7.74
C PHE A 601 7.85 12.47 -8.21
N GLU A 602 8.69 13.43 -8.58
CA GLU A 602 8.27 14.67 -9.24
C GLU A 602 8.43 14.52 -10.75
N VAL A 603 7.33 14.66 -11.49
CA VAL A 603 7.37 14.57 -12.95
C VAL A 603 8.06 15.81 -13.52
N PRO A 604 9.14 15.65 -14.33
CA PRO A 604 9.92 16.77 -14.87
C PRO A 604 9.21 17.46 -16.05
N LEU A 605 7.99 17.96 -15.83
CA LEU A 605 7.14 18.57 -16.87
C LEU A 605 7.80 19.78 -17.53
N GLN A 606 8.56 20.57 -16.77
CA GLN A 606 9.15 21.81 -17.23
C GLN A 606 10.51 21.56 -17.89
N GLU A 607 11.32 20.70 -17.29
CA GLU A 607 12.65 20.31 -17.74
C GLU A 607 12.58 19.59 -19.09
N LEU A 608 11.53 18.77 -19.29
CA LEU A 608 11.26 18.09 -20.56
C LEU A 608 10.33 18.88 -21.49
N ASN A 609 9.89 20.08 -21.10
CA ASN A 609 8.94 20.93 -21.84
C ASN A 609 7.67 20.18 -22.32
N LEU A 610 7.22 19.18 -21.54
CA LEU A 610 6.21 18.21 -21.98
C LEU A 610 4.86 18.84 -22.27
N LEU A 611 4.48 19.88 -21.51
CA LEU A 611 3.18 20.55 -21.69
C LEU A 611 3.11 21.32 -23.03
N ALA A 612 4.16 22.06 -23.38
CA ALA A 612 4.18 22.81 -24.63
C ALA A 612 4.35 21.86 -25.83
N LEU A 613 5.21 20.85 -25.71
CA LEU A 613 5.38 19.84 -26.75
C LEU A 613 4.09 19.06 -27.01
N HIS A 614 3.34 18.71 -25.96
CA HIS A 614 2.05 18.06 -26.11
C HIS A 614 1.06 18.96 -26.86
N GLN A 615 0.91 20.22 -26.44
CA GLN A 615 0.00 21.17 -27.11
C GLN A 615 0.38 21.37 -28.58
N HIS A 616 1.65 21.66 -28.87
CA HIS A 616 2.11 21.83 -30.25
C HIS A 616 1.90 20.58 -31.11
N CYS A 617 2.03 19.38 -30.52
CA CYS A 617 1.78 18.13 -31.23
C CYS A 617 0.30 17.95 -31.58
N ILE A 618 -0.61 18.33 -30.67
CA ILE A 618 -2.06 18.32 -30.93
C ILE A 618 -2.42 19.37 -31.98
N ASP A 619 -1.94 20.61 -31.85
CA ASP A 619 -2.21 21.69 -32.81
C ASP A 619 -1.72 21.32 -34.23
N ALA A 620 -0.55 20.66 -34.33
CA ALA A 620 -0.02 20.18 -35.59
C ALA A 620 -0.82 18.99 -36.16
N LEU A 621 -1.33 18.10 -35.30
CA LEU A 621 -2.21 17.00 -35.70
C LEU A 621 -3.55 17.54 -36.24
N ASP A 622 -4.15 18.49 -35.54
CA ASP A 622 -5.40 19.13 -35.95
C ASP A 622 -5.20 19.87 -37.27
N SER A 623 -4.11 20.63 -37.40
CA SER A 623 -3.74 21.29 -38.67
C SER A 623 -3.59 20.30 -39.83
N TYR A 624 -3.06 19.09 -39.58
CA TYR A 624 -2.97 18.04 -40.60
C TYR A 624 -4.33 17.38 -40.89
N ALA A 625 -5.18 17.20 -39.88
CA ALA A 625 -6.47 16.52 -39.99
C ALA A 625 -7.55 17.41 -40.64
N THR A 626 -7.58 18.69 -40.30
CA THR A 626 -8.65 19.63 -40.68
C THR A 626 -8.15 20.81 -41.52
N GLY A 627 -6.85 20.94 -41.76
CA GLY A 627 -6.28 22.07 -42.50
C GLY A 627 -6.65 22.08 -43.97
N THR A 628 -6.96 23.27 -44.49
CA THR A 628 -7.08 23.55 -45.93
C THR A 628 -5.74 24.05 -46.44
N GLY A 629 -5.08 23.33 -47.36
CA GLY A 629 -3.77 23.70 -47.89
C GLY A 629 -2.92 22.50 -48.29
N ASP A 630 -1.59 22.68 -48.33
CA ASP A 630 -0.64 21.60 -48.64
C ASP A 630 -0.56 20.59 -47.49
N ARG A 631 -1.31 19.49 -47.66
CA ARG A 631 -1.36 18.38 -46.71
C ARG A 631 -0.01 17.73 -46.47
N ALA A 632 0.90 17.72 -47.45
CA ALA A 632 2.23 17.14 -47.31
C ALA A 632 3.11 18.02 -46.39
N ALA A 633 3.02 19.34 -46.50
CA ALA A 633 3.67 20.27 -45.59
C ALA A 633 3.13 20.15 -44.16
N HIS A 634 1.80 20.06 -44.00
CA HIS A 634 1.18 19.85 -42.68
C HIS A 634 1.62 18.53 -42.04
N TYR A 635 1.67 17.44 -42.81
CA TYR A 635 2.15 16.15 -42.33
C TYR A 635 3.63 16.20 -41.92
N THR A 636 4.49 16.85 -42.72
CA THR A 636 5.92 16.98 -42.42
C THR A 636 6.15 17.75 -41.11
N ASN A 637 5.38 18.81 -40.88
CA ASN A 637 5.42 19.55 -39.63
C ASN A 637 4.96 18.70 -38.44
N PHE A 638 3.85 17.97 -38.61
CA PHE A 638 3.35 17.05 -37.59
C PHE A 638 4.37 15.96 -37.26
N ASP A 639 4.97 15.29 -38.25
CA ASP A 639 5.98 14.23 -38.03
C ASP A 639 7.18 14.76 -37.24
N LYS A 640 7.67 15.96 -37.58
CA LYS A 640 8.80 16.60 -36.86
C LYS A 640 8.46 16.89 -35.39
N ILE A 641 7.30 17.49 -35.13
CA ILE A 641 6.86 17.82 -33.77
C ILE A 641 6.57 16.55 -32.96
N GLN A 642 5.90 15.56 -33.59
CA GLN A 642 5.61 14.27 -32.98
C GLN A 642 6.89 13.55 -32.55
N ARG A 643 7.92 13.49 -33.40
CA ARG A 643 9.22 12.88 -33.03
C ARG A 643 9.84 13.54 -31.82
N THR A 644 9.83 14.88 -31.78
CA THR A 644 10.36 15.65 -30.63
C THR A 644 9.59 15.33 -29.35
N TYR A 645 8.26 15.27 -29.43
CA TYR A 645 7.41 14.91 -28.31
C TYR A 645 7.65 13.47 -27.82
N LEU A 646 7.78 12.51 -28.75
CA LEU A 646 8.10 11.12 -28.42
C LEU A 646 9.48 10.98 -27.77
N THR A 647 10.49 11.74 -28.19
CA THR A 647 11.81 11.76 -27.53
C THR A 647 11.72 12.27 -26.10
N ALA A 648 10.93 13.32 -25.83
CA ALA A 648 10.70 13.80 -24.48
C ALA A 648 9.99 12.75 -23.61
N LEU A 649 9.03 12.02 -24.18
CA LEU A 649 8.37 10.89 -23.50
C LEU A 649 9.33 9.73 -23.22
N ALA A 650 10.25 9.43 -24.14
CA ALA A 650 11.28 8.41 -23.92
C ALA A 650 12.22 8.81 -22.77
N GLY A 651 12.68 10.06 -22.75
CA GLY A 651 13.49 10.58 -21.64
C GLY A 651 12.78 10.52 -20.29
N PHE A 652 11.47 10.81 -20.25
CA PHE A 652 10.64 10.60 -19.06
C PHE A 652 10.60 9.12 -18.63
N GLY A 653 10.40 8.21 -19.59
CA GLY A 653 10.38 6.76 -19.36
C GLY A 653 11.67 6.26 -18.70
N THR A 654 12.84 6.64 -19.24
CA THR A 654 14.15 6.25 -18.68
C THR A 654 14.36 6.79 -17.26
N VAL A 655 13.99 8.04 -16.98
CA VAL A 655 14.10 8.62 -15.62
C VAL A 655 13.23 7.86 -14.63
N LEU A 656 11.99 7.56 -15.00
CA LEU A 656 11.05 6.84 -14.14
C LEU A 656 11.44 5.37 -13.96
N SER A 657 11.94 4.71 -15.02
CA SER A 657 12.49 3.35 -14.97
C SER A 657 13.63 3.28 -13.96
N ARG A 658 14.62 4.18 -14.06
CA ARG A 658 15.74 4.22 -13.12
C ARG A 658 15.30 4.48 -11.68
N ALA A 659 14.31 5.35 -11.48
CA ALA A 659 13.77 5.60 -10.15
C ALA A 659 13.12 4.35 -9.54
N LYS A 660 12.39 3.55 -10.35
CA LYS A 660 11.82 2.27 -9.93
C LYS A 660 12.88 1.21 -9.67
N ASP A 661 13.95 1.17 -10.44
CA ASP A 661 15.05 0.21 -10.21
C ASP A 661 15.70 0.45 -8.84
N ILE A 662 16.01 1.71 -8.52
CA ILE A 662 16.54 2.11 -7.21
C ILE A 662 15.54 1.75 -6.10
N ALA A 663 14.25 1.99 -6.33
CA ALA A 663 13.20 1.62 -5.38
C ALA A 663 13.13 0.11 -5.13
N THR A 664 13.16 -0.69 -6.21
CA THR A 664 13.07 -2.15 -6.15
C THR A 664 14.30 -2.77 -5.49
N ALA A 665 15.44 -2.06 -5.48
CA ALA A 665 16.61 -2.42 -4.70
C ALA A 665 16.49 -2.09 -3.20
N GLY A 666 15.42 -1.41 -2.76
CA GLY A 666 15.27 -0.93 -1.38
C GLY A 666 16.17 0.28 -1.07
N GLU A 667 16.76 0.91 -2.10
CA GLU A 667 17.75 1.99 -1.97
C GLU A 667 17.12 3.39 -2.15
N SER A 668 15.79 3.48 -2.11
CA SER A 668 15.12 4.78 -2.25
C SER A 668 15.40 5.67 -1.04
N ALA A 669 15.46 6.99 -1.29
CA ALA A 669 15.61 7.98 -0.23
C ALA A 669 14.48 7.88 0.82
N SER A 670 13.27 7.50 0.40
CA SER A 670 12.13 7.29 1.29
C SER A 670 12.36 6.11 2.25
N VAL A 671 12.89 4.99 1.75
CA VAL A 671 13.23 3.82 2.59
C VAL A 671 14.36 4.17 3.56
N GLY A 672 15.39 4.89 3.10
CA GLY A 672 16.46 5.39 3.96
C GLY A 672 15.96 6.33 5.06
N ALA A 673 15.05 7.26 4.74
CA ALA A 673 14.45 8.16 5.72
C ALA A 673 13.66 7.40 6.80
N ILE A 674 12.91 6.37 6.41
CA ILE A 674 12.14 5.56 7.35
C ILE A 674 13.02 4.77 8.31
N LYS A 675 14.09 4.15 7.79
CA LYS A 675 15.10 3.51 8.64
C LYS A 675 15.76 4.49 9.61
N LEU A 676 15.94 5.75 9.22
CA LEU A 676 16.48 6.80 10.09
C LEU A 676 15.51 7.27 11.17
N LEU A 677 14.20 7.20 10.92
CA LEU A 677 13.15 7.50 11.90
C LEU A 677 12.90 6.33 12.87
N ALA A 678 13.37 5.15 12.51
CA ALA A 678 13.22 3.94 13.30
C ALA A 678 14.00 4.04 14.63
N HIS A 679 13.46 3.42 15.68
CA HIS A 679 13.94 3.49 17.08
C HIS A 679 13.88 4.87 17.76
N MET A 680 13.33 5.90 17.11
CA MET A 680 13.17 7.20 17.79
C MET A 680 12.26 7.07 19.03
N PRO A 681 12.62 7.67 20.18
CA PRO A 681 11.76 7.71 21.35
C PRO A 681 10.45 8.43 21.04
N ALA A 682 9.37 8.03 21.71
CA ALA A 682 8.04 8.62 21.53
C ALA A 682 7.98 10.15 21.75
N SER A 683 8.94 10.74 22.47
CA SER A 683 9.08 12.19 22.60
C SER A 683 9.60 12.88 21.33
N LEU A 684 10.54 12.25 20.61
CA LEU A 684 11.02 12.75 19.32
C LEU A 684 10.01 12.48 18.22
N GLN A 685 9.36 11.31 18.20
CA GLN A 685 8.24 11.03 17.29
C GLN A 685 7.14 12.09 17.41
N ARG A 686 6.70 12.42 18.64
CA ARG A 686 5.73 13.51 18.89
C ARG A 686 6.20 14.87 18.40
N MET A 687 7.50 15.16 18.46
CA MET A 687 8.04 16.39 17.88
C MET A 687 7.91 16.37 16.35
N PHE A 688 8.22 15.23 15.71
CA PHE A 688 8.09 15.05 14.27
C PHE A 688 6.64 14.97 13.78
N ASP A 689 5.71 14.44 14.56
CA ASP A 689 4.26 14.36 14.26
C ASP A 689 3.59 15.75 14.16
N ASN A 690 4.20 16.78 14.76
CA ASN A 690 3.71 18.17 14.70
C ASN A 690 4.30 18.97 13.52
N ILE A 691 5.22 18.36 12.77
CA ILE A 691 5.85 18.93 11.57
C ILE A 691 5.07 18.68 10.26
N PRO A 692 4.32 17.58 10.03
CA PRO A 692 3.69 17.27 8.74
C PRO A 692 2.56 18.23 8.38
N ASP A 693 1.89 18.83 9.36
CA ASP A 693 0.94 19.94 9.15
C ASP A 693 1.61 21.20 8.55
N ARG A 694 2.95 21.24 8.46
CA ARG A 694 3.74 22.39 8.01
C ARG A 694 4.74 22.09 6.89
N ILE A 695 4.98 20.82 6.54
CA ILE A 695 5.96 20.41 5.53
C ILE A 695 5.38 19.30 4.63
N ASP A 696 4.85 19.69 3.47
CA ASP A 696 4.30 18.82 2.41
C ASP A 696 5.26 17.74 1.86
N ILE A 697 6.53 17.74 2.24
CA ILE A 697 7.54 16.75 1.80
C ILE A 697 7.58 15.51 2.70
N LEU A 698 7.11 15.63 3.94
CA LEU A 698 7.10 14.53 4.91
C LEU A 698 5.75 13.79 4.94
N ASN A 699 4.69 14.39 4.40
CA ASN A 699 3.49 13.69 3.94
C ASN A 699 3.75 13.00 2.60
#